data_AF-A0A255EGV3-F1
#
_entry.id   AF-A0A255EGV3-F1
#
_cell.length_a   1.000
_cell.length_b   1.000
_cell.length_c   1.000
_cell.angle_alpha   90.00
_cell.angle_beta   90.00
_cell.angle_gamma   90.00
#
_symmetry.space_group_name_H-M   'P 1'
#
loop_
_entity.id
_entity.type
_entity.pdbx_description
1 polymer ?
#
loop_
_entity_poly.entity_id
_entity_poly.type
_entity_poly.pdbx_seq_one_letter_code
_entity_poly.pdbx_strand_id
1 'polypeptide(L)'
;MTALTVVEGDFGTLPDGTFAAFAAPLGEDASLNICSAATGDRIGRHQLLGAGGAPIVLAAPDGSVYVATYYDGHLYRWDPATGTITDLGRPTPAATYVYGLTAGKDGYIHGGTFPDAKAWSYHPDHGFTDLGKASSNTAVQYVSAAAYDPVHHALFVGTRPVAELYRIDLAAGDKVRVELGVTGSGINDLDVGVAGDRSRVFVTMDQKMRVIDADTLTEVAWTTDDEHQTPAAYAVNARGVSEAHEGKVWWSTFTNGALKLTCYDIATDQHTVTRHTVPGGSLVGYGWTIENDHNVLYAFAGNYEGNGIRFDVDADELTTVVFDIEPEPTPLGGILVSPDGQDVYANAFINGNTVAVAADTGEARPVVRFGQVEDWVVAGDAVYAGIYPGGSLLEWHPADGDTSATTKLADLKGSDQQIRPLGAKAYDGKVWWGTEPDYGLRGGTVAILDQASGEVEVHHDVVPDHTIAAIGFAHDKVYVGSSRHGGTGTSPIAGSAQVIEWDPASNTTVRSLAPEGAMSINALATGPQGHLYALVDTVLYEIGDELEVRRQLPLVSGGGGTSAGAGELIFHPNGYLYAQVGRSVYVVDPLGWTATSIASNTRRLDLAPDGRLWTLLYLEGYRSSTNVGQYTLPDGTADTREFVTVLGQPSQIKNRFVVTGETLQDAFTDVAEQPGTGDPRQHAARLAAVRNILATLESAGAITTAERGELTSLAARSR
;
A
#
# COMPACT_ATOMS: atom_id res chain seq x y z
N MET A 1 4.11 -11.12 -9.04
CA MET A 1 2.66 -11.10 -9.31
C MET A 1 2.38 -10.06 -10.36
N THR A 2 1.47 -10.31 -11.30
CA THR A 2 1.00 -9.30 -12.24
C THR A 2 -0.49 -9.06 -12.03
N ALA A 3 -0.93 -7.83 -12.24
CA ALA A 3 -2.34 -7.51 -12.25
C ALA A 3 -2.63 -6.46 -13.31
N LEU A 4 -3.86 -6.48 -13.79
CA LEU A 4 -4.35 -5.50 -14.72
C LEU A 4 -5.04 -4.41 -13.91
N THR A 5 -4.56 -3.16 -13.99
CA THR A 5 -5.31 -2.01 -13.48
C THR A 5 -5.26 -0.80 -14.39
N VAL A 6 -6.30 -0.63 -15.20
CA VAL A 6 -6.48 0.53 -16.09
C VAL A 6 -7.22 1.62 -15.33
N VAL A 7 -6.45 2.62 -14.92
CA VAL A 7 -6.91 3.77 -14.15
C VAL A 7 -7.64 4.75 -15.05
N GLU A 8 -7.05 5.04 -16.20
CA GLU A 8 -7.62 5.82 -17.28
C GLU A 8 -7.02 5.32 -18.60
N GLY A 9 -7.79 5.37 -19.68
CA GLY A 9 -7.33 5.09 -21.03
C GLY A 9 -7.92 6.09 -22.00
N ASP A 10 -7.49 6.05 -23.25
CA ASP A 10 -7.98 6.95 -24.29
C ASP A 10 -8.04 6.24 -25.64
N PHE A 11 -8.66 6.86 -26.64
CA PHE A 11 -8.83 6.30 -27.97
C PHE A 11 -8.40 7.30 -29.04
N GLY A 12 -7.92 6.78 -30.16
CA GLY A 12 -7.48 7.62 -31.27
C GLY A 12 -7.27 6.82 -32.55
N THR A 13 -7.11 7.53 -33.65
CA THR A 13 -6.92 6.90 -34.97
C THR A 13 -5.45 6.81 -35.32
N LEU A 14 -4.97 5.60 -35.63
CA LEU A 14 -3.62 5.36 -36.11
C LEU A 14 -3.44 5.83 -37.57
N PRO A 15 -2.20 6.05 -38.05
CA PRO A 15 -1.93 6.51 -39.41
C PRO A 15 -2.47 5.62 -40.53
N ASP A 16 -2.74 4.34 -40.27
CA ASP A 16 -3.33 3.39 -41.21
C ASP A 16 -4.87 3.40 -41.20
N GLY A 17 -5.49 4.24 -40.35
CA GLY A 17 -6.93 4.37 -40.19
C GLY A 17 -7.54 3.45 -39.14
N THR A 18 -6.74 2.63 -38.44
CA THR A 18 -7.26 1.82 -37.32
C THR A 18 -7.63 2.71 -36.14
N PHE A 19 -8.89 2.63 -35.70
CA PHE A 19 -9.30 3.20 -34.43
C PHE A 19 -8.80 2.31 -33.29
N ALA A 20 -7.96 2.87 -32.43
CA ALA A 20 -7.22 2.15 -31.41
C ALA A 20 -7.58 2.63 -30.01
N ALA A 21 -7.52 1.70 -29.06
CA ALA A 21 -7.65 1.92 -27.64
C ALA A 21 -6.25 1.90 -27.00
N PHE A 22 -5.96 2.90 -26.17
CA PHE A 22 -4.68 3.13 -25.53
C PHE A 22 -4.84 3.04 -24.02
N ALA A 23 -4.09 2.17 -23.38
CA ALA A 23 -4.13 2.04 -21.93
C ALA A 23 -2.75 1.67 -21.38
N ALA A 24 -2.39 2.27 -20.24
CA ALA A 24 -1.20 1.91 -19.51
C ALA A 24 -1.62 1.40 -18.11
N PRO A 25 -1.62 0.08 -17.88
CA PRO A 25 -1.99 -0.47 -16.58
C PRO A 25 -1.00 -0.06 -15.49
N LEU A 26 -1.50 0.07 -14.25
CA LEU A 26 -0.66 0.28 -13.08
C LEU A 26 0.24 -0.93 -12.84
N GLY A 27 1.53 -0.65 -12.62
CA GLY A 27 2.53 -1.61 -12.24
C GLY A 27 3.92 -1.00 -12.28
N GLU A 28 4.90 -1.80 -11.92
CA GLU A 28 6.32 -1.46 -12.05
C GLU A 28 6.76 -1.60 -13.51
N ASP A 29 7.46 -0.61 -14.05
CA ASP A 29 7.84 -0.51 -15.47
C ASP A 29 6.65 -0.70 -16.42
N ALA A 30 5.59 0.06 -16.15
CA ALA A 30 4.34 0.02 -16.91
C ALA A 30 4.57 0.17 -18.42
N SER A 31 3.69 -0.42 -19.22
CA SER A 31 3.73 -0.28 -20.68
C SER A 31 2.46 0.35 -21.22
N LEU A 32 2.61 1.17 -22.26
CA LEU A 32 1.50 1.57 -23.11
C LEU A 32 1.08 0.36 -23.95
N ASN A 33 -0.16 -0.09 -23.78
CA ASN A 33 -0.80 -1.11 -24.61
C ASN A 33 -1.67 -0.40 -25.65
N ILE A 34 -1.64 -0.94 -26.87
CA ILE A 34 -2.39 -0.44 -28.02
C ILE A 34 -3.23 -1.60 -28.54
N CYS A 35 -4.55 -1.46 -28.51
CA CYS A 35 -5.48 -2.47 -28.98
C CYS A 35 -6.33 -1.92 -30.13
N SER A 36 -6.72 -2.77 -31.07
CA SER A 36 -7.78 -2.46 -32.03
C SER A 36 -9.09 -2.23 -31.27
N ALA A 37 -9.72 -1.06 -31.42
CA ALA A 37 -10.97 -0.76 -30.71
C ALA A 37 -12.09 -1.74 -31.12
N ALA A 38 -12.14 -2.09 -32.40
CA ALA A 38 -13.18 -2.94 -32.98
C ALA A 38 -13.08 -4.41 -32.53
N THR A 39 -11.88 -4.96 -32.40
CA THR A 39 -11.69 -6.40 -32.08
C THR A 39 -11.23 -6.67 -30.66
N GLY A 40 -10.62 -5.68 -29.99
CA GLY A 40 -9.98 -5.84 -28.69
C GLY A 40 -8.55 -6.38 -28.76
N ASP A 41 -8.09 -6.84 -29.93
CA ASP A 41 -6.76 -7.46 -30.07
C ASP A 41 -5.64 -6.46 -29.83
N ARG A 42 -4.60 -6.87 -29.08
CA ARG A 42 -3.39 -6.07 -28.89
C ARG A 42 -2.60 -6.01 -30.20
N ILE A 43 -2.37 -4.80 -30.68
CA ILE A 43 -1.61 -4.50 -31.90
C ILE A 43 -0.27 -3.81 -31.63
N GLY A 44 -0.04 -3.36 -30.39
CA GLY A 44 1.24 -2.77 -29.99
C GLY A 44 1.45 -2.74 -28.47
N ARG A 45 2.71 -2.70 -28.06
CA ARG A 45 3.12 -2.51 -26.67
C ARG A 45 4.45 -1.77 -26.60
N HIS A 46 4.55 -0.75 -25.75
CA HIS A 46 5.74 0.06 -25.57
C HIS A 46 6.03 0.28 -24.09
N GLN A 47 7.20 -0.15 -23.63
CA GLN A 47 7.60 -0.04 -22.23
C GLN A 47 7.93 1.42 -21.86
N LEU A 48 7.44 1.86 -20.71
CA LEU A 48 7.71 3.17 -20.12
C LEU A 48 8.80 3.00 -19.05
N LEU A 49 10.05 2.82 -19.47
CA LEU A 49 11.16 2.47 -18.58
C LEU A 49 11.26 3.44 -17.38
N GLY A 50 11.21 2.90 -16.17
CA GLY A 50 11.27 3.68 -14.93
C GLY A 50 9.93 4.23 -14.44
N ALA A 51 8.83 4.02 -15.17
CA ALA A 51 7.49 4.40 -14.73
C ALA A 51 6.93 3.38 -13.72
N GLY A 52 6.84 3.78 -12.45
CA GLY A 52 6.18 3.01 -11.37
C GLY A 52 4.64 3.07 -11.38
N GLY A 53 4.06 3.23 -12.57
CA GLY A 53 2.62 3.41 -12.81
C GLY A 53 2.32 4.59 -13.74
N ALA A 54 1.40 4.39 -14.67
CA ALA A 54 1.07 5.32 -15.76
C ALA A 54 -0.46 5.55 -15.85
N PRO A 55 -1.05 6.26 -14.88
CA PRO A 55 -2.49 6.34 -14.69
C PRO A 55 -3.31 7.03 -15.79
N ILE A 56 -2.68 7.86 -16.62
CA ILE A 56 -3.37 8.86 -17.46
C ILE A 56 -2.73 8.79 -18.84
N VAL A 57 -3.58 8.57 -19.83
CA VAL A 57 -3.24 8.44 -21.25
C VAL A 57 -4.05 9.47 -22.01
N LEU A 58 -3.42 10.13 -22.98
CA LEU A 58 -4.06 11.10 -23.86
C LEU A 58 -3.63 10.85 -25.30
N ALA A 59 -4.56 10.51 -26.18
CA ALA A 59 -4.39 10.51 -27.62
C ALA A 59 -4.61 11.94 -28.13
N ALA A 60 -3.52 12.59 -28.56
CA ALA A 60 -3.58 13.94 -29.07
C ALA A 60 -4.16 13.97 -30.52
N PRO A 61 -4.73 15.11 -30.95
CA PRO A 61 -5.28 15.24 -32.31
C PRO A 61 -4.28 15.00 -33.45
N ASP A 62 -2.97 15.07 -33.19
CA ASP A 62 -1.91 14.77 -34.16
C ASP A 62 -1.60 13.26 -34.28
N GLY A 63 -2.29 12.42 -33.50
CA GLY A 63 -2.10 10.98 -33.40
C GLY A 63 -1.06 10.54 -32.37
N SER A 64 -0.26 11.47 -31.81
CA SER A 64 0.69 11.15 -30.74
C SER A 64 -0.08 10.72 -29.48
N VAL A 65 0.49 9.79 -28.71
CA VAL A 65 -0.09 9.41 -27.41
C VAL A 65 0.83 9.85 -26.29
N TYR A 66 0.28 10.59 -25.34
CA TYR A 66 0.98 11.06 -24.16
C TYR A 66 0.59 10.22 -22.94
N VAL A 67 1.57 9.87 -22.12
CA VAL A 67 1.35 9.05 -20.92
C VAL A 67 2.03 9.71 -19.73
N ALA A 68 1.24 10.08 -18.72
CA ALA A 68 1.73 10.67 -17.48
C ALA A 68 1.93 9.61 -16.40
N THR A 69 2.99 9.76 -15.59
CA THR A 69 3.39 8.73 -14.61
C THR A 69 3.39 9.19 -13.16
N TYR A 70 3.27 8.22 -12.25
CA TYR A 70 3.36 8.39 -10.80
C TYR A 70 4.78 8.18 -10.26
N TYR A 71 5.00 8.67 -9.03
CA TYR A 71 6.23 8.62 -8.23
C TYR A 71 7.46 9.37 -8.79
N ASP A 72 7.57 9.50 -10.11
CA ASP A 72 8.54 10.38 -10.76
C ASP A 72 7.93 11.57 -11.49
N GLY A 73 6.65 11.55 -11.84
CA GLY A 73 6.00 12.69 -12.49
C GLY A 73 6.58 12.99 -13.89
N HIS A 74 6.85 11.95 -14.68
CA HIS A 74 7.32 12.11 -16.06
C HIS A 74 6.15 12.12 -17.03
N LEU A 75 6.36 12.72 -18.20
CA LEU A 75 5.50 12.62 -19.37
C LEU A 75 6.23 11.86 -20.46
N TYR A 76 5.61 10.81 -20.98
CA TYR A 76 6.09 10.06 -22.14
C TYR A 76 5.27 10.44 -23.36
N ARG A 77 5.89 10.39 -24.54
CA ARG A 77 5.22 10.52 -25.83
C ARG A 77 5.53 9.32 -26.71
N TRP A 78 4.50 8.67 -27.19
CA TRP A 78 4.56 7.68 -28.26
C TRP A 78 4.18 8.33 -29.59
N ASP A 79 5.03 8.14 -30.60
CA ASP A 79 4.79 8.57 -31.97
C ASP A 79 4.33 7.37 -32.81
N PRO A 80 3.07 7.33 -33.28
CA PRO A 80 2.56 6.21 -34.07
C PRO A 80 3.23 6.07 -35.44
N ALA A 81 3.80 7.13 -36.00
CA ALA A 81 4.43 7.08 -37.32
C ALA A 81 5.78 6.34 -37.27
N THR A 82 6.48 6.41 -36.14
CA THR A 82 7.79 5.77 -35.95
C THR A 82 7.76 4.58 -35.00
N GLY A 83 6.69 4.44 -34.20
CA GLY A 83 6.59 3.46 -33.12
C GLY A 83 7.51 3.77 -31.93
N THR A 84 8.04 4.98 -31.84
CA THR A 84 9.03 5.37 -30.84
C THR A 84 8.35 5.93 -29.60
N ILE A 85 8.77 5.48 -28.42
CA ILE A 85 8.40 6.08 -27.14
C ILE A 85 9.56 6.92 -26.59
N THR A 86 9.27 8.15 -26.18
CA THR A 86 10.26 9.11 -25.67
C THR A 86 9.85 9.60 -24.29
N ASP A 87 10.77 9.52 -23.32
CA ASP A 87 10.64 10.21 -22.04
C ASP A 87 10.92 11.70 -22.24
N LEU A 88 9.91 12.54 -22.04
CA LEU A 88 10.01 13.99 -22.18
C LEU A 88 10.53 14.65 -20.89
N GLY A 89 10.60 13.91 -19.78
CA GLY A 89 10.99 14.39 -18.47
C GLY A 89 9.80 14.92 -17.66
N ARG A 90 10.11 15.77 -16.67
CA ARG A 90 9.15 16.30 -15.71
C ARG A 90 8.69 17.71 -16.07
N PRO A 91 7.41 18.07 -15.89
CA PRO A 91 6.95 19.44 -16.06
C PRO A 91 7.59 20.42 -15.08
N THR A 92 7.93 19.96 -13.87
CA THR A 92 8.62 20.76 -12.85
C THR A 92 9.67 19.92 -12.11
N PRO A 93 10.72 20.52 -11.54
CA PRO A 93 11.72 19.78 -10.77
C PRO A 93 11.18 19.09 -9.50
N ALA A 94 10.08 19.62 -8.94
CA ALA A 94 9.49 19.09 -7.71
C ALA A 94 8.41 18.02 -7.99
N ALA A 95 7.91 17.93 -9.23
CA ALA A 95 6.88 17.00 -9.60
C ALA A 95 7.33 15.56 -9.31
N THR A 96 6.48 14.85 -8.57
CA THR A 96 6.55 13.39 -8.39
C THR A 96 5.34 12.71 -9.02
N TYR A 97 4.31 13.47 -9.39
CA TYR A 97 3.10 12.98 -10.07
C TYR A 97 2.67 14.02 -11.11
N VAL A 98 2.22 13.54 -12.26
CA VAL A 98 1.57 14.34 -13.30
C VAL A 98 0.11 13.90 -13.42
N TYR A 99 -0.81 14.87 -13.43
CA TYR A 99 -2.26 14.67 -13.38
C TYR A 99 -2.98 15.40 -14.51
N GLY A 100 -4.21 14.96 -14.82
CA GLY A 100 -5.19 15.60 -15.70
C GLY A 100 -4.61 16.06 -17.03
N LEU A 101 -4.35 15.14 -17.96
CA LEU A 101 -3.85 15.50 -19.28
C LEU A 101 -5.01 15.98 -20.17
N THR A 102 -4.80 17.08 -20.89
CA THR A 102 -5.77 17.57 -21.88
C THR A 102 -5.05 18.17 -23.09
N ALA A 103 -5.58 17.90 -24.29
CA ALA A 103 -5.06 18.48 -25.53
C ALA A 103 -5.56 19.92 -25.68
N GLY A 104 -4.61 20.84 -25.81
CA GLY A 104 -4.84 22.24 -26.10
C GLY A 104 -4.83 22.53 -27.61
N LYS A 105 -4.95 23.82 -27.93
CA LYS A 105 -4.83 24.31 -29.31
C LYS A 105 -3.41 24.12 -29.85
N ASP A 106 -3.27 23.95 -31.16
CA ASP A 106 -1.99 23.99 -31.88
C ASP A 106 -0.93 23.00 -31.33
N GLY A 107 -1.35 21.82 -30.85
CA GLY A 107 -0.44 20.77 -30.38
C GLY A 107 0.07 20.93 -28.95
N TYR A 108 -0.44 21.92 -28.20
CA TYR A 108 -0.14 22.02 -26.77
C TYR A 108 -0.82 20.91 -25.99
N ILE A 109 -0.14 20.42 -24.95
CA ILE A 109 -0.68 19.51 -23.94
C ILE A 109 -0.62 20.24 -22.60
N HIS A 110 -1.65 20.09 -21.77
CA HIS A 110 -1.73 20.70 -20.45
C HIS A 110 -1.92 19.67 -19.36
N GLY A 111 -1.57 20.04 -18.13
CA GLY A 111 -1.93 19.26 -16.95
C GLY A 111 -1.51 19.90 -15.64
N GLY A 112 -1.52 19.07 -14.59
CA GLY A 112 -1.19 19.43 -13.22
C GLY A 112 -0.08 18.58 -12.61
N THR A 113 0.42 19.01 -11.44
CA THR A 113 1.46 18.29 -10.68
C THR A 113 1.14 18.19 -9.18
N PHE A 114 1.78 17.22 -8.53
CA PHE A 114 2.01 17.13 -7.08
C PHE A 114 3.51 16.94 -6.80
N PRO A 115 4.04 17.41 -5.64
CA PRO A 115 3.37 18.10 -4.53
C PRO A 115 3.35 19.62 -4.63
N ASP A 116 3.88 20.18 -5.71
CA ASP A 116 4.02 21.63 -5.86
C ASP A 116 2.75 22.33 -6.34
N ALA A 117 1.69 21.59 -6.70
CA ALA A 117 0.38 22.11 -7.08
C ALA A 117 0.42 23.12 -8.24
N LYS A 118 1.16 22.80 -9.30
CA LYS A 118 1.32 23.70 -10.47
C LYS A 118 0.55 23.18 -11.67
N ALA A 119 0.02 24.14 -12.45
CA ALA A 119 -0.42 23.88 -13.81
C ALA A 119 0.78 24.04 -14.76
N TRP A 120 0.78 23.32 -15.87
CA TRP A 120 1.86 23.36 -16.86
C TRP A 120 1.32 23.18 -18.28
N SER A 121 2.15 23.52 -19.27
CA SER A 121 1.93 23.15 -20.66
C SER A 121 3.18 22.53 -21.28
N TYR A 122 3.01 21.75 -22.34
CA TYR A 122 4.08 21.19 -23.15
C TYR A 122 3.76 21.40 -24.63
N HIS A 123 4.77 21.73 -25.43
CA HIS A 123 4.68 21.69 -26.89
C HIS A 123 5.97 21.07 -27.44
N PRO A 124 5.93 20.20 -28.47
CA PRO A 124 7.13 19.54 -29.02
C PRO A 124 8.27 20.49 -29.39
N ASP A 125 7.96 21.69 -29.89
CA ASP A 125 8.96 22.68 -30.31
C ASP A 125 9.50 23.54 -29.15
N HIS A 126 8.82 23.56 -28.00
CA HIS A 126 9.11 24.49 -26.89
C HIS A 126 9.44 23.79 -25.56
N GLY A 127 9.13 22.49 -25.44
CA GLY A 127 9.22 21.77 -24.19
C GLY A 127 8.17 22.24 -23.16
N PHE A 128 8.48 22.04 -21.89
CA PHE A 128 7.60 22.39 -20.78
C PHE A 128 7.60 23.89 -20.48
N THR A 129 6.42 24.42 -20.15
CA THR A 129 6.20 25.75 -19.57
C THR A 129 5.48 25.62 -18.23
N ASP A 130 6.06 26.17 -17.17
CA ASP A 130 5.45 26.26 -15.85
C ASP A 130 4.43 27.41 -15.82
N LEU A 131 3.13 27.07 -15.70
CA LEU A 131 2.06 28.06 -15.58
C LEU A 131 1.83 28.51 -14.13
N GLY A 132 2.53 27.90 -13.16
CA GLY A 132 2.51 28.22 -11.74
C GLY A 132 1.29 27.69 -10.99
N LYS A 133 1.25 27.95 -9.68
CA LYS A 133 0.12 27.55 -8.81
C LYS A 133 -1.12 28.37 -9.13
N ALA A 134 -2.28 27.71 -9.21
CA ALA A 134 -3.56 28.38 -9.35
C ALA A 134 -4.09 28.89 -8.00
N SER A 135 -3.96 28.06 -6.95
CA SER A 135 -4.40 28.39 -5.61
C SER A 135 -3.32 29.08 -4.77
N SER A 136 -3.73 30.07 -3.98
CA SER A 136 -2.91 30.65 -2.90
C SER A 136 -3.03 29.89 -1.57
N ASN A 137 -3.90 28.88 -1.50
CA ASN A 137 -4.10 28.07 -0.30
C ASN A 137 -2.92 27.13 -0.10
N THR A 138 -2.20 27.28 1.01
CA THR A 138 -1.01 26.47 1.31
C THR A 138 -1.32 25.00 1.63
N ALA A 139 -2.58 24.67 1.91
CA ALA A 139 -3.02 23.28 2.09
C ALA A 139 -3.15 22.54 0.74
N VAL A 140 -3.29 23.26 -0.37
CA VAL A 140 -3.37 22.67 -1.72
C VAL A 140 -1.98 22.18 -2.15
N GLN A 141 -1.91 20.89 -2.47
CA GLN A 141 -0.68 20.20 -2.87
C GLN A 141 -0.78 19.58 -4.28
N TYR A 142 -1.98 19.56 -4.86
CA TYR A 142 -2.25 18.92 -6.13
C TYR A 142 -2.99 19.91 -7.04
N VAL A 143 -2.56 19.99 -8.29
CA VAL A 143 -3.49 20.19 -9.40
C VAL A 143 -3.76 18.79 -9.94
N SER A 144 -4.96 18.27 -9.66
CA SER A 144 -5.32 16.86 -9.87
C SER A 144 -6.16 16.60 -11.11
N ALA A 145 -6.68 17.65 -11.74
CA ALA A 145 -7.46 17.58 -12.95
C ALA A 145 -7.25 18.85 -13.78
N ALA A 146 -7.29 18.74 -15.10
CA ALA A 146 -7.23 19.89 -16.00
C ALA A 146 -8.02 19.62 -17.28
N ALA A 147 -8.72 20.63 -17.79
CA ALA A 147 -9.49 20.55 -19.01
C ALA A 147 -9.35 21.83 -19.83
N TYR A 148 -9.03 21.69 -21.12
CA TYR A 148 -8.91 22.82 -22.03
C TYR A 148 -10.28 23.20 -22.59
N ASP A 149 -10.62 24.50 -22.49
CA ASP A 149 -11.79 25.08 -23.12
C ASP A 149 -11.40 25.74 -24.46
N PRO A 150 -11.79 25.15 -25.60
CA PRO A 150 -11.44 25.68 -26.91
C PRO A 150 -12.22 26.95 -27.30
N VAL A 151 -13.38 27.21 -26.69
CA VAL A 151 -14.19 28.42 -26.95
C VAL A 151 -13.52 29.64 -26.34
N HIS A 152 -13.05 29.50 -25.09
CA HIS A 152 -12.48 30.61 -24.32
C HIS A 152 -10.95 30.69 -24.39
N HIS A 153 -10.28 29.71 -25.01
CA HIS A 153 -8.82 29.57 -24.97
C HIS A 153 -8.27 29.59 -23.55
N ALA A 154 -8.94 28.84 -22.66
CA ALA A 154 -8.65 28.82 -21.24
C ALA A 154 -8.44 27.39 -20.74
N LEU A 155 -7.62 27.23 -19.71
CA LEU A 155 -7.42 25.97 -19.01
C LEU A 155 -8.17 26.00 -17.67
N PHE A 156 -9.09 25.08 -17.47
CA PHE A 156 -9.67 24.83 -16.15
C PHE A 156 -8.78 23.86 -15.38
N VAL A 157 -8.56 24.13 -14.09
CA VAL A 157 -7.75 23.27 -13.21
C VAL A 157 -8.43 23.06 -11.87
N GLY A 158 -8.40 21.81 -11.40
CA GLY A 158 -9.01 21.38 -10.14
C GLY A 158 -7.97 20.92 -9.12
N THR A 159 -8.21 21.18 -7.84
CA THR A 159 -7.21 20.95 -6.79
C THR A 159 -7.59 19.89 -5.75
N ARG A 160 -6.56 19.36 -5.05
CA ARG A 160 -6.64 18.50 -3.85
C ARG A 160 -5.60 18.92 -2.79
N PRO A 161 -5.76 18.56 -1.50
CA PRO A 161 -6.92 17.94 -0.84
C PRO A 161 -8.03 18.95 -0.48
N VAL A 162 -8.03 20.13 -1.11
CA VAL A 162 -9.11 21.11 -1.01
C VAL A 162 -9.68 21.27 -2.41
N ALA A 163 -10.99 21.06 -2.57
CA ALA A 163 -11.68 21.25 -3.85
C ALA A 163 -11.76 22.75 -4.19
N GLU A 164 -10.87 23.22 -5.07
CA GLU A 164 -10.93 24.54 -5.67
C GLU A 164 -10.81 24.42 -7.19
N LEU A 165 -11.66 25.15 -7.92
CA LEU A 165 -11.65 25.22 -9.37
C LEU A 165 -11.15 26.59 -9.82
N TYR A 166 -10.24 26.61 -10.78
CA TYR A 166 -9.73 27.84 -11.39
C TYR A 166 -9.82 27.77 -12.90
N ARG A 167 -10.11 28.91 -13.53
CA ARG A 167 -9.90 29.16 -14.96
C ARG A 167 -8.61 29.95 -15.15
N ILE A 168 -7.73 29.49 -16.03
CA ILE A 168 -6.49 30.14 -16.42
C ILE A 168 -6.64 30.59 -17.87
N ASP A 169 -6.61 31.89 -18.12
CA ASP A 169 -6.52 32.44 -19.48
C ASP A 169 -5.13 32.15 -20.03
N LEU A 170 -5.03 31.38 -21.12
CA LEU A 170 -3.73 30.96 -21.66
C LEU A 170 -3.01 32.05 -22.46
N ALA A 171 -3.70 33.13 -22.84
CA ALA A 171 -3.09 34.27 -23.53
C ALA A 171 -2.56 35.31 -22.54
N ALA A 172 -3.34 35.65 -21.52
CA ALA A 172 -2.99 36.65 -20.52
C ALA A 172 -2.24 36.07 -19.31
N GLY A 173 -2.44 34.78 -19.00
CA GLY A 173 -1.95 34.13 -17.79
C GLY A 173 -2.79 34.41 -16.54
N ASP A 174 -3.90 35.14 -16.68
CA ASP A 174 -4.79 35.49 -15.57
C ASP A 174 -5.50 34.26 -15.01
N LYS A 175 -5.57 34.17 -13.69
CA LYS A 175 -6.20 33.04 -12.97
C LYS A 175 -7.39 33.52 -12.18
N VAL A 176 -8.55 32.95 -12.45
CA VAL A 176 -9.82 33.30 -11.82
C VAL A 176 -10.35 32.08 -11.08
N ARG A 177 -10.62 32.23 -9.78
CA ARG A 177 -11.31 31.20 -8.99
C ARG A 177 -12.77 31.11 -9.42
N VAL A 178 -13.26 29.90 -9.60
CA VAL A 178 -14.68 29.58 -9.84
C VAL A 178 -15.30 29.15 -8.51
N GLU A 179 -16.39 29.80 -8.12
CA GLU A 179 -17.07 29.51 -6.85
C GLU A 179 -18.03 28.32 -7.00
N LEU A 180 -17.76 27.22 -6.27
CA LEU A 180 -18.53 25.97 -6.37
C LEU A 180 -19.70 25.88 -5.38
N GLY A 181 -19.95 26.92 -4.55
CA GLY A 181 -21.05 26.95 -3.58
C GLY A 181 -20.99 25.89 -2.45
N VAL A 182 -20.04 24.96 -2.51
CA VAL A 182 -19.81 23.88 -1.55
C VAL A 182 -18.32 23.71 -1.26
N THR A 183 -18.00 23.07 -0.15
CA THR A 183 -16.65 22.60 0.17
C THR A 183 -16.52 21.11 -0.14
N GLY A 184 -15.32 20.66 -0.50
CA GLY A 184 -15.04 19.24 -0.68
C GLY A 184 -13.56 18.90 -0.56
N SER A 185 -13.28 17.60 -0.51
CA SER A 185 -11.94 17.05 -0.29
C SER A 185 -11.04 17.07 -1.53
N GLY A 186 -11.61 17.42 -2.70
CA GLY A 186 -10.88 17.37 -3.95
C GLY A 186 -11.72 17.37 -5.20
N ILE A 187 -11.19 17.96 -6.27
CA ILE A 187 -11.67 17.72 -7.64
C ILE A 187 -10.82 16.61 -8.22
N ASN A 188 -11.46 15.47 -8.51
CA ASN A 188 -10.79 14.27 -9.02
C ASN A 188 -10.68 14.26 -10.54
N ASP A 189 -11.60 14.94 -11.23
CA ASP A 189 -11.65 14.95 -12.68
C ASP A 189 -12.29 16.23 -13.23
N LEU A 190 -11.89 16.61 -14.44
CA LEU A 190 -12.41 17.76 -15.18
C LEU A 190 -12.46 17.44 -16.68
N ASP A 191 -13.59 17.77 -17.29
CA ASP A 191 -13.75 17.77 -18.74
C ASP A 191 -14.49 19.02 -19.22
N VAL A 192 -14.34 19.34 -20.50
CA VAL A 192 -15.10 20.40 -21.16
C VAL A 192 -15.91 19.82 -22.30
N GLY A 193 -17.23 20.03 -22.26
CA GLY A 193 -18.12 19.75 -23.37
C GLY A 193 -18.52 21.04 -24.09
N VAL A 194 -18.53 21.00 -25.43
CA VAL A 194 -18.88 22.16 -26.27
C VAL A 194 -20.05 21.86 -27.19
N ALA A 195 -20.99 22.81 -27.30
CA ALA A 195 -22.07 22.78 -28.29
C ALA A 195 -22.22 24.17 -28.94
N GLY A 196 -21.70 24.31 -30.16
CA GLY A 196 -21.63 25.61 -30.83
C GLY A 196 -20.65 26.55 -30.14
N ASP A 197 -21.13 27.68 -29.65
CA ASP A 197 -20.36 28.67 -28.86
C ASP A 197 -20.50 28.47 -27.34
N ARG A 198 -21.30 27.49 -26.89
CA ARG A 198 -21.47 27.19 -25.47
C ARG A 198 -20.45 26.16 -24.99
N SER A 199 -19.89 26.42 -23.82
CA SER A 199 -18.98 25.53 -23.12
C SER A 199 -19.50 25.20 -21.71
N ARG A 200 -19.35 23.94 -21.32
CA ARG A 200 -19.69 23.41 -19.98
C ARG A 200 -18.49 22.68 -19.41
N VAL A 201 -18.14 23.00 -18.17
CA VAL A 201 -17.08 22.32 -17.42
C VAL A 201 -17.74 21.30 -16.50
N PHE A 202 -17.41 20.03 -16.69
CA PHE A 202 -17.86 18.91 -15.88
C PHE A 202 -16.85 18.68 -14.75
N VAL A 203 -17.30 18.81 -13.51
CA VAL A 203 -16.45 18.80 -12.31
C VAL A 203 -16.81 17.62 -11.43
N THR A 204 -15.92 16.62 -11.38
CA THR A 204 -16.11 15.45 -10.52
C THR A 204 -15.45 15.67 -9.16
N MET A 205 -16.26 15.75 -8.09
CA MET A 205 -15.79 15.87 -6.71
C MET A 205 -16.67 15.05 -5.77
N ASP A 206 -16.07 14.39 -4.77
CA ASP A 206 -16.78 13.60 -3.76
C ASP A 206 -17.83 12.62 -4.34
N GLN A 207 -17.47 11.94 -5.45
CA GLN A 207 -18.33 11.02 -6.24
C GLN A 207 -19.62 11.66 -6.80
N LYS A 208 -19.58 12.96 -7.03
CA LYS A 208 -20.67 13.74 -7.62
C LYS A 208 -20.13 14.58 -8.76
N MET A 209 -20.93 14.74 -9.81
CA MET A 209 -20.63 15.57 -10.95
C MET A 209 -21.39 16.90 -10.84
N ARG A 210 -20.67 18.01 -10.96
CA ARG A 210 -21.23 19.36 -11.08
C ARG A 210 -20.96 19.88 -12.48
N VAL A 211 -21.82 20.78 -12.96
CA VAL A 211 -21.65 21.38 -14.28
C VAL A 211 -21.55 22.89 -14.11
N ILE A 212 -20.49 23.48 -14.65
CA ILE A 212 -20.23 24.93 -14.61
C ILE A 212 -20.42 25.48 -16.01
N ASP A 213 -21.16 26.58 -16.12
CA ASP A 213 -21.21 27.38 -17.34
C ASP A 213 -19.87 28.14 -17.48
N ALA A 214 -19.13 27.89 -18.56
CA ALA A 214 -17.81 28.47 -18.75
C ALA A 214 -17.84 29.97 -19.10
N ASP A 215 -18.96 30.47 -19.64
CA ASP A 215 -19.16 31.88 -19.97
C ASP A 215 -19.33 32.70 -18.68
N THR A 216 -20.21 32.23 -17.78
CA THR A 216 -20.59 32.94 -16.56
C THR A 216 -19.79 32.54 -15.32
N LEU A 217 -19.07 31.40 -15.37
CA LEU A 217 -18.38 30.78 -14.24
C LEU A 217 -19.31 30.47 -13.05
N THR A 218 -20.56 30.11 -13.34
CA THR A 218 -21.55 29.73 -12.33
C THR A 218 -21.99 28.29 -12.51
N GLU A 219 -22.27 27.59 -11.42
CA GLU A 219 -22.86 26.26 -11.47
C GLU A 219 -24.24 26.31 -12.14
N VAL A 220 -24.46 25.41 -13.10
CA VAL A 220 -25.72 25.23 -13.80
C VAL A 220 -26.74 24.67 -12.81
N ALA A 221 -27.88 25.35 -12.67
CA ALA A 221 -28.92 24.93 -11.76
C ALA A 221 -29.56 23.62 -12.24
N TRP A 222 -29.62 22.63 -11.36
CA TRP A 222 -30.37 21.40 -11.56
C TRP A 222 -31.64 21.42 -10.69
N THR A 223 -32.77 21.04 -11.28
CA THR A 223 -34.02 20.77 -10.56
C THR A 223 -34.29 19.28 -10.54
N THR A 224 -34.32 18.69 -9.35
CA THR A 224 -35.04 17.42 -9.13
C THR A 224 -36.54 17.66 -9.30
N ASP A 225 -37.31 16.63 -9.67
CA ASP A 225 -38.78 16.66 -9.60
C ASP A 225 -39.32 16.94 -8.17
N ASP A 226 -38.42 16.97 -7.17
CA ASP A 226 -38.69 17.34 -5.79
C ASP A 226 -38.41 18.85 -5.59
N GLU A 227 -39.47 19.66 -5.47
CA GLU A 227 -39.44 21.15 -5.44
C GLU A 227 -38.72 21.77 -4.21
N HIS A 228 -38.04 20.97 -3.37
CA HIS A 228 -37.48 21.41 -2.08
C HIS A 228 -35.96 21.22 -1.91
N GLN A 229 -35.19 20.94 -2.98
CA GLN A 229 -33.72 20.87 -2.88
C GLN A 229 -32.99 21.75 -3.92
N THR A 230 -31.98 22.50 -3.48
CA THR A 230 -30.89 23.04 -4.33
C THR A 230 -29.66 23.36 -3.44
N PRO A 231 -28.41 23.19 -3.93
CA PRO A 231 -27.98 22.67 -5.23
C PRO A 231 -27.59 21.19 -5.15
N ALA A 232 -28.05 20.40 -6.13
CA ALA A 232 -27.86 18.96 -6.16
C ALA A 232 -27.00 18.57 -7.36
N ALA A 233 -25.98 17.75 -7.10
CA ALA A 233 -25.01 17.31 -8.09
C ALA A 233 -25.45 15.99 -8.72
N TYR A 234 -25.04 15.72 -9.95
CA TYR A 234 -25.38 14.50 -10.66
C TYR A 234 -24.63 13.31 -10.06
N ALA A 235 -25.28 12.16 -9.99
CA ALA A 235 -24.60 10.92 -9.66
C ALA A 235 -23.62 10.57 -10.78
N VAL A 236 -22.41 10.16 -10.41
CA VAL A 236 -21.35 9.75 -11.34
C VAL A 236 -20.64 8.54 -10.77
N ASN A 237 -20.38 7.57 -11.64
CA ASN A 237 -19.53 6.43 -11.35
C ASN A 237 -18.68 6.18 -12.60
N ALA A 238 -17.84 7.15 -12.90
CA ALA A 238 -17.00 7.25 -14.07
C ALA A 238 -15.78 8.11 -13.72
N ARG A 239 -14.78 8.11 -14.60
CA ARG A 239 -13.76 9.14 -14.64
C ARG A 239 -14.03 9.98 -15.87
N GLY A 240 -14.43 11.20 -15.60
CA GLY A 240 -14.81 12.17 -16.60
C GLY A 240 -16.08 11.84 -17.37
N VAL A 241 -16.21 12.51 -18.51
CA VAL A 241 -17.25 12.32 -19.52
C VAL A 241 -16.59 12.21 -20.89
N SER A 242 -17.29 11.64 -21.87
CA SER A 242 -16.80 11.62 -23.26
C SER A 242 -16.61 13.03 -23.81
N GLU A 243 -15.74 13.17 -24.82
CA GLU A 243 -15.75 14.37 -25.68
C GLU A 243 -17.16 14.63 -26.23
N ALA A 244 -17.48 15.91 -26.43
CA ALA A 244 -18.78 16.31 -26.90
C ALA A 244 -19.00 15.87 -28.35
N HIS A 245 -20.06 15.09 -28.58
CA HIS A 245 -20.49 14.68 -29.90
C HIS A 245 -21.93 15.13 -30.13
N GLU A 246 -22.16 15.87 -31.21
CA GLU A 246 -23.45 16.51 -31.51
C GLU A 246 -24.02 17.33 -30.33
N GLY A 247 -23.15 17.98 -29.56
CA GLY A 247 -23.52 18.81 -28.40
C GLY A 247 -23.94 18.02 -27.15
N LYS A 248 -23.59 16.74 -27.08
CA LYS A 248 -23.87 15.86 -25.95
C LYS A 248 -22.60 15.20 -25.41
N VAL A 249 -22.61 14.81 -24.14
CA VAL A 249 -21.54 14.03 -23.49
C VAL A 249 -22.12 12.81 -22.77
N TRP A 250 -21.30 11.78 -22.56
CA TRP A 250 -21.72 10.51 -21.96
C TRP A 250 -20.81 10.05 -20.84
N TRP A 251 -21.38 9.42 -19.81
CA TRP A 251 -20.65 8.79 -18.70
C TRP A 251 -21.46 7.64 -18.08
N SER A 252 -20.88 6.91 -17.12
CA SER A 252 -21.61 5.89 -16.34
C SER A 252 -22.07 6.39 -14.98
N THR A 253 -23.30 6.04 -14.61
CA THR A 253 -23.92 6.37 -13.31
C THR A 253 -24.44 5.10 -12.66
N PHE A 254 -24.23 4.93 -11.35
CA PHE A 254 -24.84 3.82 -10.61
C PHE A 254 -26.28 4.17 -10.21
N THR A 255 -27.25 3.41 -10.70
CA THR A 255 -28.66 3.57 -10.33
C THR A 255 -29.41 2.25 -10.42
N ASN A 256 -30.41 2.04 -9.56
CA ASN A 256 -31.22 0.82 -9.52
C ASN A 256 -30.38 -0.48 -9.49
N GLY A 257 -29.26 -0.47 -8.77
CA GLY A 257 -28.38 -1.63 -8.59
C GLY A 257 -27.46 -1.96 -9.77
N ALA A 258 -27.36 -1.09 -10.77
CA ALA A 258 -26.50 -1.30 -11.93
C ALA A 258 -25.82 0.00 -12.41
N LEU A 259 -24.68 -0.13 -13.07
CA LEU A 259 -24.09 0.97 -13.83
C LEU A 259 -24.86 1.17 -15.13
N LYS A 260 -25.26 2.41 -15.39
CA LYS A 260 -26.03 2.82 -16.57
C LYS A 260 -25.29 3.90 -17.34
N LEU A 261 -25.33 3.80 -18.66
CA LEU A 261 -24.85 4.87 -19.52
C LEU A 261 -25.81 6.08 -19.40
N THR A 262 -25.26 7.26 -19.17
CA THR A 262 -25.97 8.52 -18.98
C THR A 262 -25.50 9.51 -20.04
N CYS A 263 -26.43 10.25 -20.62
CA CYS A 263 -26.18 11.29 -21.61
C CYS A 263 -26.54 12.66 -21.02
N TYR A 264 -25.78 13.70 -21.35
CA TYR A 264 -26.11 15.11 -21.05
C TYR A 264 -26.13 15.92 -22.34
N ASP A 265 -27.14 16.75 -22.51
CA ASP A 265 -27.32 17.67 -23.62
C ASP A 265 -26.93 19.08 -23.20
N ILE A 266 -25.86 19.60 -23.80
CA ILE A 266 -25.24 20.88 -23.43
C ILE A 266 -26.13 22.07 -23.81
N ALA A 267 -26.93 21.94 -24.86
CA ALA A 267 -27.79 23.04 -25.30
C ALA A 267 -28.96 23.28 -24.33
N THR A 268 -29.46 22.20 -23.72
CA THR A 268 -30.65 22.22 -22.86
C THR A 268 -30.36 22.03 -21.37
N ASP A 269 -29.11 21.73 -21.02
CA ASP A 269 -28.66 21.38 -19.67
C ASP A 269 -29.46 20.19 -19.06
N GLN A 270 -29.93 19.29 -19.92
CA GLN A 270 -30.71 18.10 -19.54
C GLN A 270 -29.86 16.84 -19.57
N HIS A 271 -30.10 15.93 -18.63
CA HIS A 271 -29.48 14.60 -18.64
C HIS A 271 -30.52 13.50 -18.75
N THR A 272 -30.11 12.34 -19.26
CA THR A 272 -30.95 11.15 -19.40
C THR A 272 -30.13 9.93 -19.06
N VAL A 273 -30.57 9.18 -18.04
CA VAL A 273 -30.06 7.83 -17.80
C VAL A 273 -30.68 6.90 -18.84
N THR A 274 -29.84 6.29 -19.67
CA THR A 274 -30.31 5.42 -20.76
C THR A 274 -30.73 4.05 -20.23
N ARG A 275 -31.34 3.22 -21.08
CA ARG A 275 -31.66 1.83 -20.73
C ARG A 275 -30.41 0.95 -20.59
N HIS A 276 -29.28 1.36 -21.19
CA HIS A 276 -28.11 0.53 -21.38
C HIS A 276 -27.32 0.34 -20.10
N THR A 277 -27.07 -0.92 -19.76
CA THR A 277 -26.19 -1.30 -18.65
C THR A 277 -24.75 -1.27 -19.12
N VAL A 278 -23.87 -0.67 -18.32
CA VAL A 278 -22.41 -0.72 -18.52
C VAL A 278 -21.86 -1.90 -17.71
N PRO A 279 -21.35 -2.96 -18.37
CA PRO A 279 -20.72 -4.08 -17.69
C PRO A 279 -19.25 -3.77 -17.37
N GLY A 280 -18.63 -4.52 -16.46
CA GLY A 280 -17.17 -4.46 -16.22
C GLY A 280 -16.67 -3.37 -15.26
N GLY A 281 -17.46 -2.32 -15.01
CA GLY A 281 -17.15 -1.29 -14.01
C GLY A 281 -17.38 0.14 -14.50
N SER A 282 -16.87 1.11 -13.75
CA SER A 282 -16.90 2.53 -14.13
C SER A 282 -16.27 2.75 -15.50
N LEU A 283 -16.83 3.66 -16.29
CA LEU A 283 -16.19 4.11 -17.52
C LEU A 283 -14.98 5.00 -17.17
N VAL A 284 -13.84 4.78 -17.82
CA VAL A 284 -12.54 5.38 -17.47
C VAL A 284 -11.73 5.83 -18.69
N GLY A 285 -12.40 6.29 -19.73
CA GLY A 285 -11.76 6.65 -21.00
C GLY A 285 -12.72 6.47 -22.15
N TYR A 286 -12.70 7.37 -23.12
CA TYR A 286 -13.73 7.49 -24.15
C TYR A 286 -13.11 7.83 -25.50
N GLY A 287 -13.77 7.46 -26.59
CA GLY A 287 -13.50 8.11 -27.86
C GLY A 287 -14.48 7.75 -28.95
N TRP A 288 -14.53 8.64 -29.94
CA TRP A 288 -15.50 8.61 -31.01
C TRP A 288 -14.89 8.12 -32.32
N THR A 289 -15.67 7.34 -33.04
CA THR A 289 -15.39 6.95 -34.42
C THR A 289 -16.69 6.86 -35.22
N ILE A 290 -16.56 6.75 -36.53
CA ILE A 290 -17.67 6.52 -37.45
C ILE A 290 -17.54 5.09 -38.00
N GLU A 291 -18.58 4.28 -37.82
CA GLU A 291 -18.64 2.92 -38.36
C GLU A 291 -19.91 2.74 -39.19
N ASN A 292 -19.75 2.41 -40.48
CA ASN A 292 -20.89 2.26 -41.40
C ASN A 292 -21.83 3.48 -41.42
N ASP A 293 -21.25 4.69 -41.44
CA ASP A 293 -21.95 5.97 -41.37
C ASP A 293 -22.72 6.21 -40.05
N HIS A 294 -22.48 5.41 -39.02
CA HIS A 294 -23.03 5.61 -37.67
C HIS A 294 -21.99 6.18 -36.71
N ASN A 295 -22.45 7.03 -35.81
CA ASN A 295 -21.67 7.58 -34.70
C ASN A 295 -21.52 6.55 -33.58
N VAL A 296 -20.28 6.14 -33.30
CA VAL A 296 -19.97 5.09 -32.33
C VAL A 296 -19.04 5.63 -31.24
N LEU A 297 -19.48 5.50 -29.99
CA LEU A 297 -18.70 5.77 -28.80
C LEU A 297 -18.07 4.47 -28.31
N TYR A 298 -16.74 4.47 -28.18
CA TYR A 298 -16.03 3.46 -27.41
C TYR A 298 -15.71 4.01 -26.03
N ALA A 299 -15.70 3.14 -25.03
CA ALA A 299 -15.19 3.49 -23.72
C ALA A 299 -14.55 2.29 -23.01
N PHE A 300 -13.50 2.52 -22.23
CA PHE A 300 -13.00 1.55 -21.27
C PHE A 300 -14.00 1.42 -20.13
N ALA A 301 -14.31 0.20 -19.73
CA ALA A 301 -15.28 -0.13 -18.69
C ALA A 301 -14.63 -1.00 -17.61
N GLY A 302 -13.75 -0.40 -16.81
CA GLY A 302 -13.25 -1.01 -15.59
C GLY A 302 -11.75 -1.00 -15.43
N ASN A 303 -11.35 -1.54 -14.28
CA ASN A 303 -10.00 -1.43 -13.74
C ASN A 303 -9.31 -2.80 -13.62
N TYR A 304 -9.83 -3.93 -14.12
CA TYR A 304 -9.21 -5.25 -13.80
C TYR A 304 -9.13 -6.30 -14.91
N GLU A 305 -9.90 -6.16 -15.99
CA GLU A 305 -10.07 -7.24 -16.98
C GLU A 305 -10.01 -6.74 -18.44
N GLY A 306 -9.68 -5.47 -18.66
CA GLY A 306 -9.64 -4.89 -20.01
C GLY A 306 -11.03 -4.72 -20.65
N ASN A 307 -12.10 -4.79 -19.86
CA ASN A 307 -13.46 -4.60 -20.33
C ASN A 307 -13.67 -3.20 -20.94
N GLY A 308 -14.55 -3.12 -21.93
CA GLY A 308 -14.97 -1.91 -22.61
C GLY A 308 -16.36 -2.04 -23.22
N ILE A 309 -16.89 -0.91 -23.67
CA ILE A 309 -18.16 -0.84 -24.40
C ILE A 309 -17.93 -0.25 -25.80
N ARG A 310 -18.81 -0.66 -26.72
CA ARG A 310 -19.05 -0.02 -28.01
C ARG A 310 -20.53 0.37 -28.04
N PHE A 311 -20.83 1.65 -28.10
CA PHE A 311 -22.18 2.20 -28.14
C PHE A 311 -22.42 2.91 -29.48
N ASP A 312 -23.21 2.30 -30.34
CA ASP A 312 -23.73 2.92 -31.55
C ASP A 312 -24.91 3.82 -31.17
N VAL A 313 -24.71 5.13 -31.28
CA VAL A 313 -25.69 6.12 -30.80
C VAL A 313 -26.87 6.24 -31.76
N ASP A 314 -26.63 6.03 -33.05
CA ASP A 314 -27.65 6.16 -34.09
C ASP A 314 -28.58 4.95 -34.11
N ALA A 315 -28.02 3.75 -33.92
CA ALA A 315 -28.77 2.50 -33.76
C ALA A 315 -29.29 2.29 -32.32
N ASP A 316 -28.78 3.08 -31.36
CA ASP A 316 -29.07 2.96 -29.93
C ASP A 316 -28.79 1.53 -29.39
N GLU A 317 -27.60 1.02 -29.76
CA GLU A 317 -27.13 -0.34 -29.47
C GLU A 317 -25.81 -0.31 -28.70
N LEU A 318 -25.77 -0.96 -27.52
CA LEU A 318 -24.56 -1.13 -26.72
C LEU A 318 -24.09 -2.59 -26.76
N THR A 319 -22.81 -2.78 -27.08
CA THR A 319 -22.10 -4.06 -27.04
C THR A 319 -20.83 -3.94 -26.19
N THR A 320 -20.23 -5.08 -25.85
CA THR A 320 -19.01 -5.15 -25.04
C THR A 320 -17.81 -5.55 -25.88
N VAL A 321 -16.65 -4.99 -25.53
CA VAL A 321 -15.35 -5.40 -26.08
C VAL A 321 -14.43 -5.73 -24.89
N VAL A 322 -13.53 -6.69 -25.07
CA VAL A 322 -12.47 -6.98 -24.10
C VAL A 322 -11.14 -6.69 -24.79
N PHE A 323 -10.41 -5.71 -24.27
CA PHE A 323 -9.10 -5.32 -24.76
C PHE A 323 -8.03 -6.25 -24.16
N ASP A 324 -7.20 -6.84 -25.02
CA ASP A 324 -6.06 -7.69 -24.63
C ASP A 324 -4.93 -6.83 -24.04
N ILE A 325 -5.13 -6.32 -22.83
CA ILE A 325 -4.13 -5.51 -22.11
C ILE A 325 -3.26 -6.43 -21.27
N GLU A 326 -1.94 -6.33 -21.43
CA GLU A 326 -1.01 -7.14 -20.66
C GLU A 326 -0.96 -6.66 -19.19
N PRO A 327 -1.19 -7.55 -18.21
CA PRO A 327 -1.03 -7.22 -16.79
C PRO A 327 0.42 -6.85 -16.43
N GLU A 328 0.63 -5.90 -15.51
CA GLU A 328 1.97 -5.45 -15.12
C GLU A 328 2.35 -5.92 -13.71
N PRO A 329 3.66 -6.08 -13.42
CA PRO A 329 4.14 -6.42 -12.08
C PRO A 329 3.57 -5.47 -11.04
N THR A 330 2.86 -6.00 -10.06
CA THR A 330 2.17 -5.17 -9.07
C THR A 330 2.99 -5.10 -7.77
N PRO A 331 3.16 -3.90 -7.18
CA PRO A 331 3.74 -3.76 -5.85
C PRO A 331 3.03 -4.66 -4.83
N LEU A 332 3.80 -5.36 -4.01
CA LEU A 332 3.31 -6.19 -2.90
C LEU A 332 3.46 -5.41 -1.59
N GLY A 333 2.41 -5.38 -0.77
CA GLY A 333 2.33 -4.61 0.48
C GLY A 333 2.58 -5.41 1.76
N GLY A 334 2.20 -6.70 1.76
CA GLY A 334 2.18 -7.58 2.93
C GLY A 334 2.41 -9.04 2.54
N ILE A 335 2.95 -9.83 3.46
CA ILE A 335 2.97 -11.31 3.39
C ILE A 335 2.44 -11.93 4.68
N LEU A 336 1.83 -13.10 4.56
CA LEU A 336 1.42 -13.95 5.69
C LEU A 336 1.57 -15.41 5.27
N VAL A 337 2.24 -16.21 6.08
CA VAL A 337 2.28 -17.66 5.88
C VAL A 337 0.93 -18.26 6.28
N SER A 338 0.42 -19.18 5.47
CA SER A 338 -0.85 -19.85 5.74
C SER A 338 -0.79 -20.65 7.05
N PRO A 339 -1.95 -20.91 7.70
CA PRO A 339 -1.98 -21.67 8.95
C PRO A 339 -1.28 -23.04 8.91
N ASP A 340 -1.27 -23.69 7.75
CA ASP A 340 -0.64 -24.99 7.50
C ASP A 340 0.79 -24.91 6.93
N GLY A 341 1.30 -23.69 6.70
CA GLY A 341 2.62 -23.44 6.13
C GLY A 341 2.81 -23.85 4.66
N GLN A 342 1.74 -24.27 3.97
CA GLN A 342 1.83 -24.73 2.58
C GLN A 342 1.82 -23.59 1.57
N ASP A 343 1.27 -22.43 1.94
CA ASP A 343 1.16 -21.26 1.09
C ASP A 343 1.72 -20.02 1.80
N VAL A 344 2.18 -19.06 1.01
CA VAL A 344 2.45 -17.69 1.46
C VAL A 344 1.47 -16.77 0.76
N TYR A 345 0.62 -16.12 1.53
CA TYR A 345 -0.26 -15.08 1.03
C TYR A 345 0.54 -13.81 0.80
N ALA A 346 0.38 -13.18 -0.37
CA ALA A 346 0.93 -11.88 -0.68
C ALA A 346 -0.17 -10.96 -1.21
N ASN A 347 -0.27 -9.75 -0.64
CA ASN A 347 -1.28 -8.76 -1.03
C ASN A 347 -0.70 -7.73 -2.01
N ALA A 348 -1.38 -7.54 -3.13
CA ALA A 348 -1.01 -6.58 -4.16
C ALA A 348 -1.65 -5.22 -3.92
N PHE A 349 -0.83 -4.18 -4.03
CA PHE A 349 -1.17 -2.77 -3.88
C PHE A 349 -1.23 -2.10 -5.26
N ILE A 350 -2.23 -1.29 -5.63
CA ILE A 350 -3.44 -0.87 -4.91
C ILE A 350 -4.66 -1.73 -5.24
N ASN A 351 -4.58 -2.58 -6.28
CA ASN A 351 -5.73 -3.34 -6.74
C ASN A 351 -6.36 -4.21 -5.64
N GLY A 352 -5.58 -4.64 -4.65
CA GLY A 352 -6.05 -5.37 -3.49
C GLY A 352 -6.28 -6.85 -3.74
N ASN A 353 -5.76 -7.39 -4.85
CA ASN A 353 -5.75 -8.83 -5.09
C ASN A 353 -4.77 -9.49 -4.12
N THR A 354 -5.12 -10.68 -3.65
CA THR A 354 -4.22 -11.51 -2.86
C THR A 354 -3.89 -12.77 -3.66
N VAL A 355 -2.66 -13.23 -3.58
CA VAL A 355 -2.23 -14.51 -4.14
C VAL A 355 -1.74 -15.42 -3.04
N ALA A 356 -1.98 -16.71 -3.19
CA ALA A 356 -1.26 -17.75 -2.47
C ALA A 356 -0.09 -18.20 -3.34
N VAL A 357 1.11 -18.22 -2.77
CA VAL A 357 2.33 -18.76 -3.38
C VAL A 357 2.64 -20.09 -2.70
N ALA A 358 2.56 -21.19 -3.43
CA ALA A 358 2.87 -22.51 -2.91
C ALA A 358 4.32 -22.57 -2.44
N ALA A 359 4.52 -22.98 -1.19
CA ALA A 359 5.80 -22.86 -0.51
C ALA A 359 6.87 -23.82 -1.07
N ASP A 360 6.48 -24.88 -1.76
CA ASP A 360 7.36 -25.92 -2.31
C ASP A 360 7.75 -25.68 -3.78
N THR A 361 6.81 -25.17 -4.58
CA THR A 361 6.94 -25.00 -6.03
C THR A 361 7.13 -23.54 -6.43
N GLY A 362 6.71 -22.59 -5.60
CA GLY A 362 6.63 -21.17 -5.94
C GLY A 362 5.50 -20.82 -6.90
N GLU A 363 4.58 -21.75 -7.20
CA GLU A 363 3.43 -21.49 -8.05
C GLU A 363 2.48 -20.49 -7.36
N ALA A 364 2.09 -19.44 -8.08
CA ALA A 364 1.20 -18.41 -7.57
C ALA A 364 -0.22 -18.57 -8.14
N ARG A 365 -1.22 -18.51 -7.27
CA ARG A 365 -2.64 -18.55 -7.64
C ARG A 365 -3.41 -17.41 -6.96
N PRO A 366 -4.38 -16.77 -7.63
CA PRO A 366 -5.24 -15.79 -6.98
C PRO A 366 -6.06 -16.47 -5.88
N VAL A 367 -6.26 -15.74 -4.79
CA VAL A 367 -7.19 -16.08 -3.71
C VAL A 367 -8.09 -14.87 -3.44
N VAL A 368 -8.64 -14.77 -2.23
CA VAL A 368 -9.56 -13.71 -1.85
C VAL A 368 -9.02 -12.30 -2.07
N ARG A 369 -9.89 -11.42 -2.55
CA ARG A 369 -9.56 -10.01 -2.79
C ARG A 369 -9.87 -9.19 -1.54
N PHE A 370 -8.86 -9.02 -0.69
CA PHE A 370 -8.99 -8.29 0.57
C PHE A 370 -9.09 -6.76 0.40
N GLY A 371 -8.59 -6.20 -0.71
CA GLY A 371 -8.24 -4.77 -0.75
C GLY A 371 -6.78 -4.57 -0.35
N GLN A 372 -6.38 -3.36 0.00
CA GLN A 372 -5.03 -3.11 0.51
C GLN A 372 -4.95 -3.58 1.97
N VAL A 373 -4.23 -4.68 2.21
CA VAL A 373 -3.98 -5.18 3.55
C VAL A 373 -2.84 -4.38 4.17
N GLU A 374 -3.11 -3.73 5.29
CA GLU A 374 -2.12 -2.97 6.05
C GLU A 374 -1.34 -3.89 7.00
N ASP A 375 -2.07 -4.78 7.68
CA ASP A 375 -1.52 -5.90 8.45
C ASP A 375 -2.55 -7.01 8.65
N TRP A 376 -2.09 -8.22 8.98
CA TRP A 376 -2.92 -9.41 9.12
C TRP A 376 -2.25 -10.47 10.00
N VAL A 377 -3.06 -11.41 10.52
CA VAL A 377 -2.56 -12.46 11.39
C VAL A 377 -3.40 -13.74 11.24
N VAL A 378 -2.75 -14.89 11.44
CA VAL A 378 -3.43 -16.18 11.59
C VAL A 378 -3.85 -16.37 13.05
N ALA A 379 -5.11 -16.76 13.28
CA ALA A 379 -5.55 -17.25 14.58
C ALA A 379 -6.44 -18.49 14.39
N GLY A 380 -5.95 -19.66 14.82
CA GLY A 380 -6.60 -20.93 14.52
C GLY A 380 -6.47 -21.29 13.04
N ASP A 381 -7.59 -21.54 12.37
CA ASP A 381 -7.68 -21.87 10.93
C ASP A 381 -8.09 -20.66 10.07
N ALA A 382 -8.25 -19.47 10.69
CA ALA A 382 -8.68 -18.26 10.03
C ALA A 382 -7.56 -17.24 9.87
N VAL A 383 -7.70 -16.40 8.84
CA VAL A 383 -6.91 -15.20 8.59
C VAL A 383 -7.76 -13.98 8.96
N TYR A 384 -7.19 -13.11 9.77
CA TYR A 384 -7.80 -11.84 10.16
C TYR A 384 -6.98 -10.68 9.59
N ALA A 385 -7.63 -9.81 8.81
CA ALA A 385 -6.95 -8.77 8.05
C ALA A 385 -7.51 -7.38 8.34
N GLY A 386 -6.59 -6.41 8.45
CA GLY A 386 -6.88 -4.98 8.54
C GLY A 386 -6.74 -4.30 7.18
N ILE A 387 -7.81 -3.69 6.68
CA ILE A 387 -7.90 -3.23 5.29
C ILE A 387 -8.00 -1.71 5.19
N TYR A 388 -7.20 -1.15 4.27
CA TYR A 388 -7.31 0.20 3.76
C TYR A 388 -7.98 0.24 2.37
N PRO A 389 -8.73 1.31 2.03
CA PRO A 389 -9.25 2.32 2.94
C PRO A 389 -10.47 1.80 3.72
N GLY A 390 -10.80 2.50 4.81
CA GLY A 390 -12.03 2.25 5.57
C GLY A 390 -11.81 1.62 6.94
N GLY A 391 -10.57 1.31 7.32
CA GLY A 391 -10.32 0.66 8.62
C GLY A 391 -11.09 -0.65 8.77
N SER A 392 -11.36 -1.36 7.67
CA SER A 392 -12.23 -2.53 7.70
C SER A 392 -11.48 -3.72 8.28
N LEU A 393 -12.13 -4.43 9.20
CA LEU A 393 -11.62 -5.67 9.77
C LEU A 393 -12.35 -6.84 9.11
N LEU A 394 -11.58 -7.75 8.50
CA LEU A 394 -12.12 -8.89 7.76
C LEU A 394 -11.61 -10.21 8.34
N GLU A 395 -12.46 -11.23 8.28
CA GLU A 395 -12.12 -12.63 8.55
C GLU A 395 -12.25 -13.45 7.27
N TRP A 396 -11.34 -14.39 7.07
CA TRP A 396 -11.34 -15.33 5.96
C TRP A 396 -10.88 -16.72 6.42
N HIS A 397 -11.58 -17.76 5.98
CA HIS A 397 -11.23 -19.15 6.22
C HIS A 397 -10.72 -19.79 4.92
N PRO A 398 -9.39 -19.95 4.75
CA PRO A 398 -8.84 -20.49 3.50
C PRO A 398 -9.30 -21.91 3.17
N ALA A 399 -9.59 -22.71 4.21
CA ALA A 399 -9.99 -24.11 4.07
C ALA A 399 -11.37 -24.29 3.38
N ASP A 400 -12.21 -23.25 3.36
CA ASP A 400 -13.52 -23.31 2.73
C ASP A 400 -13.43 -23.36 1.19
N GLY A 401 -12.27 -23.02 0.62
CA GLY A 401 -12.02 -23.00 -0.82
C GLY A 401 -12.76 -21.89 -1.57
N ASP A 402 -13.62 -21.11 -0.90
CA ASP A 402 -14.26 -19.93 -1.46
C ASP A 402 -13.26 -18.77 -1.49
N THR A 403 -12.82 -18.42 -2.69
CA THR A 403 -11.90 -17.32 -2.95
C THR A 403 -12.60 -15.96 -3.08
N SER A 404 -13.89 -15.87 -2.74
CA SER A 404 -14.69 -14.65 -2.79
C SER A 404 -15.33 -14.27 -1.45
N ALA A 405 -15.40 -15.19 -0.48
CA ALA A 405 -16.08 -14.98 0.79
C ALA A 405 -15.12 -14.47 1.88
N THR A 406 -15.33 -13.24 2.32
CA THR A 406 -14.82 -12.70 3.59
C THR A 406 -15.98 -12.27 4.47
N THR A 407 -15.84 -12.44 5.78
CA THR A 407 -16.77 -11.86 6.76
C THR A 407 -16.27 -10.47 7.17
N LYS A 408 -17.10 -9.44 6.99
CA LYS A 408 -16.79 -8.10 7.54
C LYS A 408 -17.13 -8.07 9.03
N LEU A 409 -16.11 -7.89 9.86
CA LEU A 409 -16.22 -7.82 11.32
C LEU A 409 -16.53 -6.39 11.79
N ALA A 410 -15.86 -5.39 11.22
CA ALA A 410 -16.04 -3.98 11.59
C ALA A 410 -15.70 -3.00 10.45
N ASP A 411 -16.22 -1.77 10.57
CA ASP A 411 -15.93 -0.62 9.71
C ASP A 411 -15.44 0.55 10.57
N LEU A 412 -14.15 0.55 10.91
CA LEU A 412 -13.61 1.51 11.89
C LEU A 412 -13.58 2.95 11.36
N LYS A 413 -13.62 3.17 10.05
CA LYS A 413 -13.73 4.54 9.51
C LYS A 413 -15.10 5.12 9.80
N GLY A 414 -16.15 4.33 9.57
CA GLY A 414 -17.53 4.74 9.81
C GLY A 414 -17.86 4.93 11.29
N SER A 415 -17.34 4.06 12.17
CA SER A 415 -17.64 4.10 13.61
C SER A 415 -16.69 5.00 14.41
N ASP A 416 -15.39 4.96 14.11
CA ASP A 416 -14.33 5.46 15.01
C ASP A 416 -13.32 6.39 14.31
N GLN A 417 -13.59 6.76 13.05
CA GLN A 417 -12.71 7.62 12.24
C GLN A 417 -11.29 7.06 12.11
N GLN A 418 -11.14 5.74 11.99
CA GLN A 418 -9.85 5.07 11.75
C GLN A 418 -9.76 4.54 10.32
N ILE A 419 -8.59 4.64 9.68
CA ILE A 419 -8.47 4.30 8.25
C ILE A 419 -7.48 3.16 7.94
N ARG A 420 -6.47 2.94 8.79
CA ARG A 420 -5.50 1.83 8.62
C ARG A 420 -5.38 1.03 9.91
N PRO A 421 -5.80 -0.24 9.95
CA PRO A 421 -5.46 -1.14 11.03
C PRO A 421 -4.03 -1.68 10.83
N LEU A 422 -3.19 -1.52 11.83
CA LEU A 422 -1.75 -1.82 11.84
C LEU A 422 -1.44 -2.82 12.98
N GLY A 423 -0.27 -3.47 12.92
CA GLY A 423 0.27 -4.21 14.06
C GLY A 423 -0.62 -5.35 14.54
N ALA A 424 -1.20 -6.12 13.62
CA ALA A 424 -2.15 -7.19 13.91
C ALA A 424 -1.51 -8.30 14.76
N LYS A 425 -2.19 -8.73 15.82
CA LYS A 425 -1.72 -9.83 16.69
C LYS A 425 -2.87 -10.73 17.15
N ALA A 426 -2.63 -12.03 17.14
CA ALA A 426 -3.49 -13.02 17.77
C ALA A 426 -2.91 -13.41 19.14
N TYR A 427 -3.68 -13.28 20.20
CA TYR A 427 -3.26 -13.63 21.55
C TYR A 427 -4.49 -13.91 22.44
N ASP A 428 -4.43 -15.01 23.20
CA ASP A 428 -5.43 -15.39 24.20
C ASP A 428 -6.88 -15.41 23.69
N GLY A 429 -7.12 -16.05 22.53
CA GLY A 429 -8.45 -16.15 21.91
C GLY A 429 -9.00 -14.84 21.36
N LYS A 430 -8.14 -13.83 21.19
CA LYS A 430 -8.48 -12.50 20.68
C LYS A 430 -7.57 -12.11 19.53
N VAL A 431 -8.07 -11.24 18.67
CA VAL A 431 -7.29 -10.58 17.61
C VAL A 431 -7.27 -9.08 17.85
N TRP A 432 -6.08 -8.49 17.77
CA TRP A 432 -5.82 -7.12 18.16
C TRP A 432 -5.24 -6.35 16.98
N TRP A 433 -5.64 -5.10 16.82
CA TRP A 433 -5.07 -4.16 15.85
C TRP A 433 -4.79 -2.82 16.52
N GLY A 434 -3.61 -2.28 16.30
CA GLY A 434 -3.39 -0.84 16.41
C GLY A 434 -4.01 -0.15 15.21
N THR A 435 -4.25 1.16 15.25
CA THR A 435 -4.76 1.88 14.09
C THR A 435 -4.11 3.24 13.87
N GLU A 436 -4.10 3.68 12.61
CA GLU A 436 -3.90 5.07 12.19
C GLU A 436 -5.28 5.72 11.94
N PRO A 437 -5.49 6.94 12.46
CA PRO A 437 -6.74 7.67 12.28
C PRO A 437 -6.94 8.16 10.84
N ASP A 438 -8.17 8.58 10.52
CA ASP A 438 -8.54 9.06 9.19
C ASP A 438 -7.75 10.31 8.77
N TYR A 439 -7.83 10.65 7.49
CA TYR A 439 -7.13 11.78 6.89
C TYR A 439 -7.26 13.06 7.71
N GLY A 440 -6.13 13.70 8.00
CA GLY A 440 -6.08 14.95 8.76
C GLY A 440 -6.33 14.81 10.27
N LEU A 441 -6.62 13.61 10.78
CA LEU A 441 -6.90 13.35 12.19
C LEU A 441 -5.68 12.82 12.96
N ARG A 442 -5.81 12.78 14.28
CA ARG A 442 -4.83 12.29 15.25
C ARG A 442 -5.53 11.39 16.27
N GLY A 443 -4.76 10.54 16.95
CA GLY A 443 -5.27 9.57 17.91
C GLY A 443 -5.70 8.26 17.25
N GLY A 444 -4.78 7.31 17.18
CA GLY A 444 -5.08 5.93 16.85
C GLY A 444 -5.74 5.19 18.00
N THR A 445 -6.37 4.06 17.67
CA THR A 445 -7.09 3.19 18.60
C THR A 445 -6.42 1.81 18.71
N VAL A 446 -6.84 1.04 19.70
CA VAL A 446 -6.66 -0.42 19.73
C VAL A 446 -8.03 -1.07 19.51
N ALA A 447 -8.21 -1.80 18.42
CA ALA A 447 -9.39 -2.62 18.16
C ALA A 447 -9.13 -4.07 18.56
N ILE A 448 -10.09 -4.70 19.23
CA ILE A 448 -9.97 -6.05 19.80
C ILE A 448 -11.20 -6.87 19.40
N LEU A 449 -10.98 -7.94 18.65
CA LEU A 449 -11.97 -8.96 18.38
C LEU A 449 -11.87 -10.05 19.44
N ASP A 450 -12.97 -10.38 20.09
CA ASP A 450 -13.13 -11.64 20.83
C ASP A 450 -13.57 -12.74 19.87
N GLN A 451 -12.76 -13.79 19.69
CA GLN A 451 -13.06 -14.84 18.71
C GLN A 451 -14.23 -15.73 19.11
N ALA A 452 -14.60 -15.78 20.39
CA ALA A 452 -15.70 -16.60 20.85
C ALA A 452 -17.07 -15.93 20.65
N SER A 453 -17.16 -14.61 20.89
CA SER A 453 -18.40 -13.84 20.68
C SER A 453 -18.52 -13.24 19.29
N GLY A 454 -17.39 -12.98 18.61
CA GLY A 454 -17.32 -12.22 17.37
C GLY A 454 -17.46 -10.70 17.57
N GLU A 455 -17.47 -10.22 18.81
CA GLU A 455 -17.60 -8.79 19.11
C GLU A 455 -16.26 -8.06 18.96
N VAL A 456 -16.32 -6.84 18.40
CA VAL A 456 -15.16 -5.94 18.27
C VAL A 456 -15.31 -4.77 19.24
N GLU A 457 -14.37 -4.63 20.17
CA GLU A 457 -14.23 -3.49 21.08
C GLU A 457 -13.14 -2.54 20.56
N VAL A 458 -13.36 -1.22 20.69
CA VAL A 458 -12.42 -0.20 20.20
C VAL A 458 -12.04 0.76 21.34
N HIS A 459 -10.77 0.75 21.71
CA HIS A 459 -10.22 1.61 22.76
C HIS A 459 -9.55 2.84 22.16
N HIS A 460 -10.07 4.02 22.53
CA HIS A 460 -9.53 5.32 22.15
C HIS A 460 -8.54 5.83 23.20
N ASP A 461 -7.72 6.80 22.81
CA ASP A 461 -6.80 7.53 23.70
C ASP A 461 -5.83 6.63 24.49
N VAL A 462 -5.52 5.45 23.94
CA VAL A 462 -4.55 4.49 24.52
C VAL A 462 -3.18 5.16 24.68
N VAL A 463 -2.74 5.86 23.63
CA VAL A 463 -1.67 6.87 23.68
C VAL A 463 -2.21 8.14 23.01
N PRO A 464 -2.60 9.18 23.77
CA PRO A 464 -3.31 10.35 23.24
C PRO A 464 -2.60 10.99 22.06
N ASP A 465 -3.33 11.32 20.99
CA ASP A 465 -2.86 11.92 19.72
C ASP A 465 -1.89 11.09 18.85
N HIS A 466 -1.35 9.98 19.36
CA HIS A 466 -0.44 9.12 18.60
C HIS A 466 -1.20 8.08 17.77
N THR A 467 -0.67 7.69 16.61
CA THR A 467 -1.05 6.44 15.95
C THR A 467 -0.58 5.25 16.80
N ILE A 468 -1.36 4.16 16.81
CA ILE A 468 -0.95 2.92 17.47
C ILE A 468 -0.32 1.99 16.42
N ALA A 469 0.99 1.80 16.52
CA ALA A 469 1.80 1.18 15.47
C ALA A 469 2.13 -0.30 15.73
N ALA A 470 2.17 -0.73 16.99
CA ALA A 470 2.50 -2.09 17.36
C ALA A 470 1.80 -2.53 18.66
N ILE A 471 1.53 -3.83 18.76
CA ILE A 471 1.01 -4.48 19.96
C ILE A 471 1.95 -5.64 20.33
N GLY A 472 2.22 -5.82 21.63
CA GLY A 472 3.05 -6.91 22.15
C GLY A 472 2.52 -7.45 23.47
N PHE A 473 2.89 -8.68 23.80
CA PHE A 473 2.42 -9.39 25.00
C PHE A 473 3.57 -10.07 25.72
N ALA A 474 3.84 -9.71 26.97
CA ALA A 474 4.87 -10.34 27.80
C ALA A 474 4.38 -10.40 29.25
N HIS A 475 4.71 -11.43 30.03
CA HIS A 475 4.28 -11.45 31.44
C HIS A 475 2.89 -12.05 31.71
N ASP A 476 1.92 -11.82 30.80
CA ASP A 476 0.47 -11.58 31.07
C ASP A 476 0.04 -10.12 30.85
N LYS A 477 0.99 -9.24 30.51
CA LYS A 477 0.76 -7.81 30.27
C LYS A 477 0.62 -7.50 28.78
N VAL A 478 -0.11 -6.44 28.50
CA VAL A 478 -0.27 -5.88 27.15
C VAL A 478 0.63 -4.66 27.02
N TYR A 479 1.39 -4.61 25.93
CA TYR A 479 2.24 -3.49 25.58
C TYR A 479 1.81 -2.88 24.25
N VAL A 480 1.85 -1.55 24.18
CA VAL A 480 1.47 -0.80 23.00
C VAL A 480 2.62 0.11 22.57
N GLY A 481 2.99 0.03 21.30
CA GLY A 481 3.98 0.88 20.65
C GLY A 481 3.28 1.96 19.83
N SER A 482 3.62 3.22 20.06
CA SER A 482 2.99 4.36 19.38
C SER A 482 3.85 4.96 18.28
N SER A 483 3.26 5.82 17.45
CA SER A 483 3.94 6.62 16.43
C SER A 483 3.48 8.07 16.49
N ARG A 484 4.39 9.01 16.22
CA ARG A 484 4.08 10.44 16.18
C ARG A 484 3.35 10.86 14.89
N HIS A 485 3.31 9.98 13.90
CA HIS A 485 2.48 10.16 12.71
C HIS A 485 1.01 10.18 13.12
N GLY A 486 0.20 11.00 12.45
CA GLY A 486 -1.25 10.88 12.46
C GLY A 486 -1.74 10.39 11.11
N GLY A 487 -3.05 10.53 10.86
CA GLY A 487 -3.61 10.22 9.55
C GLY A 487 -2.93 11.00 8.43
N THR A 488 -2.88 10.40 7.24
CA THR A 488 -2.27 11.04 6.06
C THR A 488 -2.77 12.48 5.89
N GLY A 489 -1.84 13.41 5.61
CA GLY A 489 -2.11 14.85 5.55
C GLY A 489 -1.82 15.61 6.85
N THR A 490 -1.46 14.93 7.94
CA THR A 490 -0.96 15.56 9.16
C THR A 490 0.58 15.65 9.19
N SER A 491 1.13 16.60 9.96
CA SER A 491 2.55 16.58 10.35
C SER A 491 2.75 15.79 11.64
N PRO A 492 3.90 15.11 11.84
CA PRO A 492 4.17 14.42 13.11
C PRO A 492 4.07 15.35 14.31
N ILE A 493 3.48 14.88 15.42
CA ILE A 493 3.40 15.64 16.68
C ILE A 493 4.78 15.83 17.32
N ALA A 494 4.90 16.77 18.25
CA ALA A 494 6.13 16.97 19.03
C ALA A 494 6.34 15.84 20.06
N GLY A 495 7.56 15.74 20.61
CA GLY A 495 7.90 14.73 21.62
C GLY A 495 8.44 13.44 21.01
N SER A 496 8.12 12.31 21.65
CA SER A 496 8.65 10.98 21.33
C SER A 496 7.52 9.96 21.26
N ALA A 497 7.62 9.02 20.31
CA ALA A 497 6.89 7.76 20.36
C ALA A 497 7.19 7.00 21.66
N GLN A 498 6.25 6.15 22.08
CA GLN A 498 6.26 5.52 23.39
C GLN A 498 5.96 4.03 23.30
N VAL A 499 6.60 3.26 24.19
CA VAL A 499 6.14 1.93 24.59
C VAL A 499 5.39 2.11 25.91
N ILE A 500 4.15 1.66 25.99
CA ILE A 500 3.37 1.68 27.22
C ILE A 500 3.02 0.26 27.66
N GLU A 501 3.02 0.02 28.97
CA GLU A 501 2.30 -1.09 29.59
C GLU A 501 0.87 -0.61 29.81
N TRP A 502 -0.10 -1.29 29.20
CA TRP A 502 -1.49 -0.86 29.14
C TRP A 502 -2.38 -1.89 29.81
N ASP A 503 -3.34 -1.42 30.60
CA ASP A 503 -4.44 -2.23 31.13
C ASP A 503 -5.70 -2.01 30.26
N PRO A 504 -6.09 -3.00 29.44
CA PRO A 504 -7.28 -2.88 28.59
C PRO A 504 -8.59 -2.72 29.37
N ALA A 505 -8.70 -3.33 30.55
CA ALA A 505 -9.95 -3.36 31.30
C ALA A 505 -10.32 -1.98 31.89
N SER A 506 -9.30 -1.22 32.31
CA SER A 506 -9.48 0.17 32.79
C SER A 506 -9.19 1.22 31.71
N ASN A 507 -8.67 0.80 30.55
CA ASN A 507 -8.10 1.66 29.51
C ASN A 507 -7.08 2.68 30.07
N THR A 508 -6.14 2.21 30.89
CA THR A 508 -5.13 3.09 31.51
C THR A 508 -3.70 2.66 31.20
N THR A 509 -2.83 3.65 31.02
CA THR A 509 -1.38 3.43 30.99
C THR A 509 -0.89 3.14 32.40
N VAL A 510 -0.33 1.95 32.63
CA VAL A 510 0.30 1.57 33.91
C VAL A 510 1.64 2.28 34.04
N ARG A 511 2.44 2.26 32.96
CA ARG A 511 3.75 2.90 32.85
C ARG A 511 4.13 3.11 31.39
N SER A 512 5.05 4.03 31.15
CA SER A 512 5.50 4.38 29.80
C SER A 512 7.02 4.56 29.73
N LEU A 513 7.57 4.17 28.59
CA LEU A 513 8.93 4.44 28.16
C LEU A 513 8.87 5.28 26.88
N ALA A 514 9.47 6.47 26.90
CA ALA A 514 9.52 7.38 25.76
C ALA A 514 10.99 7.60 25.34
N PRO A 515 11.53 6.82 24.39
CA PRO A 515 12.90 7.01 23.93
C PRO A 515 13.07 8.39 23.30
N GLU A 516 14.17 9.07 23.60
CA GLU A 516 14.38 10.46 23.18
C GLU A 516 14.34 10.60 21.65
N GLY A 517 13.47 11.50 21.15
CA GLY A 517 13.34 11.82 19.73
C GLY A 517 12.68 10.75 18.87
N ALA A 518 12.30 9.59 19.42
CA ALA A 518 11.76 8.47 18.65
C ALA A 518 10.56 8.88 17.81
N MET A 519 10.57 8.52 16.52
CA MET A 519 9.44 8.78 15.62
C MET A 519 8.35 7.73 15.78
N SER A 520 8.74 6.46 15.88
CA SER A 520 7.81 5.33 15.86
C SER A 520 8.37 4.12 16.61
N ILE A 521 7.49 3.41 17.33
CA ILE A 521 7.76 2.05 17.81
C ILE A 521 7.15 1.09 16.78
N ASN A 522 8.00 0.54 15.91
CA ASN A 522 7.56 -0.14 14.70
C ASN A 522 7.08 -1.57 14.96
N ALA A 523 7.67 -2.24 15.94
CA ALA A 523 7.35 -3.63 16.26
C ALA A 523 7.66 -3.91 17.74
N LEU A 524 6.86 -4.81 18.32
CA LEU A 524 7.05 -5.37 19.65
C LEU A 524 7.06 -6.90 19.52
N ALA A 525 8.00 -7.55 20.21
CA ALA A 525 8.07 -9.01 20.29
C ALA A 525 8.56 -9.44 21.68
N THR A 526 8.23 -10.67 22.05
CA THR A 526 8.59 -11.23 23.35
C THR A 526 9.63 -12.31 23.15
N GLY A 527 10.76 -12.16 23.86
CA GLY A 527 11.85 -13.12 23.79
C GLY A 527 11.58 -14.40 24.60
N PRO A 528 12.41 -15.44 24.46
CA PRO A 528 12.27 -16.71 25.16
C PRO A 528 12.33 -16.60 26.69
N GLN A 529 13.01 -15.58 27.21
CA GLN A 529 13.09 -15.27 28.64
C GLN A 529 11.95 -14.35 29.11
N GLY A 530 10.98 -14.08 28.23
CA GLY A 530 9.82 -13.22 28.48
C GLY A 530 10.12 -11.72 28.54
N HIS A 531 11.35 -11.29 28.27
CA HIS A 531 11.66 -9.87 28.09
C HIS A 531 10.98 -9.33 26.83
N LEU A 532 10.62 -8.05 26.88
CA LEU A 532 10.05 -7.33 25.74
C LEU A 532 11.17 -6.78 24.86
N TYR A 533 11.02 -6.93 23.55
CA TYR A 533 11.89 -6.37 22.54
C TYR A 533 11.10 -5.36 21.72
N ALA A 534 11.68 -4.19 21.50
CA ALA A 534 11.05 -3.11 20.74
C ALA A 534 11.96 -2.62 19.62
N LEU A 535 11.40 -2.48 18.41
CA LEU A 535 12.07 -1.79 17.32
C LEU A 535 11.68 -0.32 17.37
N VAL A 536 12.58 0.51 17.92
CA VAL A 536 12.41 1.96 18.06
C VAL A 536 13.09 2.61 16.86
N ASP A 537 12.30 3.06 15.89
CA ASP A 537 12.79 3.48 14.58
C ASP A 537 13.69 2.40 13.96
N THR A 538 15.01 2.61 14.02
CA THR A 538 16.03 1.71 13.47
C THR A 538 16.90 1.06 14.55
N VAL A 539 16.51 1.16 15.81
CA VAL A 539 17.30 0.68 16.96
C VAL A 539 16.49 -0.38 17.71
N LEU A 540 17.08 -1.55 17.89
CA LEU A 540 16.50 -2.63 18.68
C LEU A 540 16.77 -2.38 20.17
N TYR A 541 15.72 -2.43 20.97
CA TYR A 541 15.76 -2.29 22.42
C TYR A 541 15.40 -3.63 23.07
N GLU A 542 16.15 -4.05 24.08
CA GLU A 542 15.65 -5.01 25.07
C GLU A 542 15.17 -4.23 26.29
N ILE A 543 13.92 -4.49 26.68
CA ILE A 543 13.19 -3.81 27.73
C ILE A 543 12.88 -4.83 28.82
N GLY A 544 13.19 -4.47 30.07
CA GLY A 544 12.87 -5.28 31.24
C GLY A 544 11.45 -5.09 31.75
N ASP A 545 11.09 -5.84 32.80
CA ASP A 545 9.72 -5.92 33.33
C ASP A 545 9.19 -4.60 33.90
N GLU A 546 10.09 -3.67 34.27
CA GLU A 546 9.74 -2.35 34.79
C GLU A 546 9.75 -1.26 33.71
N LEU A 547 9.77 -1.65 32.42
CA LEU A 547 9.98 -0.80 31.24
C LEU A 547 11.34 -0.06 31.21
N GLU A 548 12.35 -0.59 31.91
CA GLU A 548 13.71 -0.08 31.83
C GLU A 548 14.44 -0.59 30.59
N VAL A 549 15.16 0.30 29.90
CA VAL A 549 15.99 -0.11 28.76
C VAL A 549 17.24 -0.82 29.28
N ARG A 550 17.37 -2.11 28.96
CA ARG A 550 18.52 -2.92 29.37
C ARG A 550 19.67 -2.83 28.38
N ARG A 551 19.36 -2.95 27.09
CA ARG A 551 20.34 -2.91 26.01
C ARG A 551 19.74 -2.26 24.76
N GLN A 552 20.60 -1.65 23.94
CA GLN A 552 20.23 -1.04 22.66
C GLN A 552 21.18 -1.52 21.57
N LEU A 553 20.67 -1.73 20.36
CA LEU A 553 21.46 -2.18 19.21
C LEU A 553 21.00 -1.43 17.94
N PRO A 554 21.78 -0.47 17.42
CA PRO A 554 21.45 0.21 16.17
C PRO A 554 21.51 -0.74 14.97
N LEU A 555 20.51 -0.67 14.09
CA LEU A 555 20.40 -1.45 12.87
C LEU A 555 20.32 -0.49 11.67
N VAL A 556 21.10 -0.73 10.62
CA VAL A 556 21.04 0.10 9.41
C VAL A 556 19.86 -0.36 8.56
N SER A 557 18.91 0.54 8.29
CA SER A 557 17.66 0.18 7.60
C SER A 557 17.79 0.04 6.08
N GLY A 558 18.75 0.73 5.45
CA GLY A 558 18.80 0.83 3.99
C GLY A 558 17.65 1.65 3.36
N GLY A 559 16.87 2.35 4.18
CA GLY A 559 15.71 3.18 3.80
C GLY A 559 14.41 2.80 4.51
N GLY A 560 13.49 3.76 4.73
CA GLY A 560 12.11 3.49 5.18
C GLY A 560 11.93 2.93 6.60
N GLY A 561 12.89 3.11 7.52
CA GLY A 561 12.85 2.49 8.85
C GLY A 561 12.21 3.29 9.99
N THR A 562 11.49 4.39 9.72
CA THR A 562 11.01 5.32 10.78
C THR A 562 9.51 5.59 10.75
N SER A 563 8.73 4.75 10.08
CA SER A 563 7.27 4.91 9.93
C SER A 563 6.49 3.78 10.61
N ALA A 564 5.26 4.08 11.06
CA ALA A 564 4.37 3.07 11.63
C ALA A 564 4.20 1.88 10.67
N GLY A 565 4.21 0.66 11.21
CA GLY A 565 4.11 -0.57 10.43
C GLY A 565 5.34 -0.92 9.58
N ALA A 566 6.48 -0.22 9.71
CA ALA A 566 7.69 -0.46 8.92
C ALA A 566 8.77 -1.26 9.67
N GLY A 567 8.41 -2.43 10.17
CA GLY A 567 9.37 -3.40 10.67
C GLY A 567 8.70 -4.61 11.33
N GLU A 568 9.48 -5.66 11.50
CA GLU A 568 9.02 -6.93 12.07
C GLU A 568 10.12 -7.47 13.00
N LEU A 569 9.71 -8.03 14.13
CA LEU A 569 10.58 -8.73 15.07
C LEU A 569 10.04 -10.15 15.26
N ILE A 570 10.85 -11.15 14.90
CA ILE A 570 10.46 -12.56 14.92
C ILE A 570 11.51 -13.35 15.68
N PHE A 571 11.13 -13.90 16.83
CA PHE A 571 11.95 -14.92 17.49
C PHE A 571 11.74 -16.26 16.80
N HIS A 572 12.82 -16.77 16.23
CA HIS A 572 12.81 -18.06 15.55
C HIS A 572 13.06 -19.20 16.56
N PRO A 573 12.50 -20.41 16.36
CA PRO A 573 12.75 -21.58 17.22
C PRO A 573 14.23 -21.96 17.41
N ASN A 574 15.10 -21.55 16.49
CA ASN A 574 16.56 -21.69 16.62
C ASN A 574 17.20 -20.71 17.62
N GLY A 575 16.40 -19.89 18.30
CA GLY A 575 16.80 -19.00 19.40
C GLY A 575 17.34 -17.63 18.96
N TYR A 576 17.48 -17.37 17.66
CA TYR A 576 17.83 -16.03 17.17
C TYR A 576 16.59 -15.15 16.99
N LEU A 577 16.80 -13.85 17.11
CA LEU A 577 15.81 -12.84 16.73
C LEU A 577 16.11 -12.37 15.31
N TYR A 578 15.10 -12.39 14.45
CA TYR A 578 15.18 -11.80 13.12
C TYR A 578 14.43 -10.47 13.12
N ALA A 579 15.11 -9.44 12.63
CA ALA A 579 14.59 -8.08 12.59
C ALA A 579 14.56 -7.57 11.15
N GLN A 580 13.37 -7.30 10.62
CA GLN A 580 13.21 -6.52 9.40
C GLN A 580 13.13 -5.04 9.80
N VAL A 581 14.07 -4.25 9.28
CA VAL A 581 14.16 -2.81 9.54
C VAL A 581 14.30 -2.10 8.21
N GLY A 582 13.26 -1.37 7.80
CA GLY A 582 13.25 -0.70 6.51
C GLY A 582 13.39 -1.69 5.35
N ARG A 583 14.52 -1.64 4.64
CA ARG A 583 14.87 -2.53 3.50
C ARG A 583 15.88 -3.62 3.84
N SER A 584 16.14 -3.90 5.12
CA SER A 584 17.17 -4.85 5.54
C SER A 584 16.65 -5.88 6.53
N VAL A 585 17.13 -7.12 6.42
CA VAL A 585 16.92 -8.19 7.42
C VAL A 585 18.20 -8.38 8.22
N TYR A 586 18.07 -8.44 9.54
CA TYR A 586 19.13 -8.81 10.48
C TYR A 586 18.81 -10.11 11.17
N VAL A 587 19.84 -10.93 11.38
CA VAL A 587 19.85 -11.95 12.42
C VAL A 587 20.55 -11.38 13.65
N VAL A 588 19.90 -11.48 14.82
CA VAL A 588 20.36 -10.93 16.09
C VAL A 588 20.54 -12.08 17.07
N ASP A 589 21.74 -12.19 17.64
CA ASP A 589 22.01 -13.02 18.80
C ASP A 589 21.49 -12.27 20.05
N PRO A 590 20.37 -12.71 20.66
CA PRO A 590 19.79 -12.01 21.82
C PRO A 590 20.65 -12.17 23.09
N LEU A 591 21.51 -13.18 23.16
CA LEU A 591 22.38 -13.45 24.30
C LEU A 591 23.68 -12.64 24.19
N GLY A 592 24.36 -12.74 23.05
CA GLY A 592 25.58 -12.00 22.72
C GLY A 592 25.35 -10.52 22.43
N TRP A 593 24.12 -10.12 22.12
CA TRP A 593 23.73 -8.76 21.73
C TRP A 593 24.45 -8.23 20.49
N THR A 594 24.57 -9.09 19.47
CA THR A 594 25.21 -8.76 18.20
C THR A 594 24.25 -9.01 17.05
N ALA A 595 24.32 -8.18 16.00
CA ALA A 595 23.49 -8.32 14.81
C ALA A 595 24.36 -8.45 13.55
N THR A 596 23.90 -9.27 12.62
CA THR A 596 24.47 -9.40 11.27
C THR A 596 23.36 -9.18 10.25
N SER A 597 23.59 -8.27 9.30
CA SER A 597 22.66 -8.12 8.17
C SER A 597 22.82 -9.34 7.25
N ILE A 598 21.70 -10.00 6.95
CA ILE A 598 21.67 -11.18 6.08
C ILE A 598 21.03 -10.89 4.72
N ALA A 599 20.33 -9.77 4.61
CA ALA A 599 19.73 -9.32 3.37
C ALA A 599 19.49 -7.81 3.35
N SER A 600 19.43 -7.28 2.14
CA SER A 600 19.02 -5.92 1.82
C SER A 600 18.03 -5.96 0.66
N ASN A 601 17.36 -4.85 0.36
CA ASN A 601 16.29 -4.78 -0.64
C ASN A 601 15.15 -5.76 -0.35
N THR A 602 14.75 -5.84 0.93
CA THR A 602 13.64 -6.67 1.40
C THR A 602 12.50 -5.81 1.95
N ARG A 603 11.30 -6.37 2.09
CA ARG A 603 10.18 -5.74 2.80
C ARG A 603 9.34 -6.84 3.46
N ARG A 604 8.85 -6.59 4.67
CA ARG A 604 8.07 -7.55 5.46
C ARG A 604 8.86 -8.82 5.78
N LEU A 605 8.47 -9.47 6.86
CA LEU A 605 9.04 -10.73 7.27
C LEU A 605 7.97 -11.56 7.95
N ASP A 606 7.88 -12.84 7.63
CA ASP A 606 7.00 -13.77 8.34
C ASP A 606 7.65 -15.16 8.46
N LEU A 607 7.22 -15.92 9.46
CA LEU A 607 7.80 -17.20 9.84
C LEU A 607 6.84 -18.35 9.56
N ALA A 608 7.29 -19.30 8.75
CA ALA A 608 6.57 -20.54 8.53
C ALA A 608 6.74 -21.52 9.70
N PRO A 609 5.75 -22.41 9.95
CA PRO A 609 5.84 -23.45 10.99
C PRO A 609 7.04 -24.39 10.85
N ASP A 610 7.57 -24.54 9.64
CA ASP A 610 8.76 -25.35 9.34
C ASP A 610 10.09 -24.62 9.59
N GLY A 611 10.05 -23.38 10.08
CA GLY A 611 11.23 -22.56 10.36
C GLY A 611 11.74 -21.73 9.19
N ARG A 612 11.11 -21.77 8.01
CA ARG A 612 11.50 -20.87 6.92
C ARG A 612 11.01 -19.45 7.17
N LEU A 613 11.88 -18.47 6.90
CA LEU A 613 11.48 -17.07 6.86
C LEU A 613 11.14 -16.65 5.44
N TRP A 614 10.04 -15.92 5.30
CA TRP A 614 9.57 -15.37 4.04
C TRP A 614 9.65 -13.85 4.06
N THR A 615 9.88 -13.25 2.90
CA THR A 615 9.98 -11.79 2.74
C THR A 615 9.51 -11.37 1.35
N LEU A 616 9.28 -10.08 1.15
CA LEU A 616 9.16 -9.49 -0.17
C LEU A 616 10.52 -8.94 -0.63
N LEU A 617 10.77 -8.96 -1.93
CA LEU A 617 12.03 -8.53 -2.53
C LEU A 617 11.81 -7.35 -3.47
N TYR A 618 12.68 -6.35 -3.37
CA TYR A 618 12.88 -5.33 -4.39
C TYR A 618 13.98 -5.82 -5.33
N LEU A 619 13.63 -6.15 -6.57
CA LEU A 619 14.61 -6.59 -7.55
C LEU A 619 15.41 -5.41 -8.10
N GLU A 620 16.61 -5.69 -8.63
CA GLU A 620 17.41 -4.68 -9.30
C GLU A 620 16.64 -4.08 -10.49
N GLY A 621 16.60 -2.75 -10.58
CA GLY A 621 15.78 -2.02 -11.55
C GLY A 621 14.35 -1.69 -11.08
N TYR A 622 13.85 -2.39 -10.05
CA TYR A 622 12.49 -2.21 -9.53
C TYR A 622 12.51 -1.30 -8.30
N ARG A 623 11.57 -0.35 -8.23
CA ARG A 623 11.33 0.56 -7.09
C ARG A 623 10.44 -0.07 -6.05
N SER A 624 9.51 -0.93 -6.48
CA SER A 624 8.59 -1.64 -5.60
C SER A 624 9.00 -3.09 -5.35
N SER A 625 8.51 -3.66 -4.26
CA SER A 625 8.68 -5.08 -3.97
C SER A 625 7.66 -5.90 -4.75
N THR A 626 8.08 -6.69 -5.73
CA THR A 626 7.18 -7.41 -6.67
C THR A 626 7.26 -8.93 -6.54
N ASN A 627 8.20 -9.41 -5.74
CA ASN A 627 8.54 -10.83 -5.63
C ASN A 627 8.52 -11.27 -4.16
N VAL A 628 8.19 -12.55 -3.95
CA VAL A 628 8.32 -13.23 -2.67
C VAL A 628 9.67 -13.96 -2.65
N GLY A 629 10.40 -13.86 -1.54
CA GLY A 629 11.65 -14.56 -1.27
C GLY A 629 11.57 -15.39 -0.01
N GLN A 630 12.43 -16.40 0.09
CA GLN A 630 12.57 -17.25 1.27
C GLN A 630 14.03 -17.28 1.74
N TYR A 631 14.23 -17.43 3.04
CA TYR A 631 15.52 -17.73 3.65
C TYR A 631 15.52 -19.15 4.19
N THR A 632 16.50 -19.95 3.75
CA THR A 632 16.84 -21.19 4.42
C THR A 632 17.66 -20.86 5.64
N LEU A 633 17.15 -21.21 6.82
CA LEU A 633 17.82 -20.96 8.09
C LEU A 633 18.52 -22.22 8.59
N PRO A 634 19.56 -22.08 9.41
CA PRO A 634 20.19 -23.25 10.04
C PRO A 634 19.24 -23.89 11.06
N ASP A 635 19.17 -25.22 11.01
CA ASP A 635 18.38 -26.05 11.92
C ASP A 635 18.88 -25.95 13.38
N GLY A 636 17.97 -26.08 14.34
CA GLY A 636 18.31 -26.21 15.77
C GLY A 636 17.21 -25.74 16.72
N THR A 637 17.25 -26.24 17.94
CA THR A 637 16.43 -25.77 19.08
C THR A 637 17.36 -25.36 20.21
N ALA A 638 17.80 -24.11 20.18
CA ALA A 638 18.86 -23.65 21.06
C ALA A 638 18.34 -23.36 22.47
N ASP A 639 19.10 -23.76 23.49
CA ASP A 639 18.77 -23.46 24.89
C ASP A 639 19.13 -22.00 25.23
N THR A 640 18.12 -21.14 25.30
CA THR A 640 18.31 -19.68 25.41
C THR A 640 18.32 -19.14 26.83
N ARG A 641 18.54 -19.98 27.84
CA ARG A 641 18.67 -19.51 29.24
C ARG A 641 19.81 -18.51 29.39
N GLU A 642 19.70 -17.59 30.35
CA GLU A 642 20.67 -16.51 30.52
C GLU A 642 22.06 -16.99 30.93
N PHE A 643 22.14 -17.99 31.83
CA PHE A 643 23.40 -18.49 32.37
C PHE A 643 23.57 -19.99 32.15
N VAL A 644 24.81 -20.40 31.87
CA VAL A 644 25.15 -21.81 31.66
C VAL A 644 24.99 -22.58 32.96
N THR A 645 24.40 -23.75 32.87
CA THR A 645 24.24 -24.74 33.93
C THR A 645 25.00 -26.00 33.56
N VAL A 646 25.87 -26.46 34.45
CA VAL A 646 26.69 -27.66 34.23
C VAL A 646 26.36 -28.69 35.30
N LEU A 647 25.89 -29.87 34.88
CA LEU A 647 25.46 -30.96 35.78
C LEU A 647 24.43 -30.49 36.84
N GLY A 648 23.50 -29.61 36.43
CA GLY A 648 22.46 -29.06 37.32
C GLY A 648 22.95 -27.95 38.27
N GLN A 649 24.22 -27.51 38.17
CA GLN A 649 24.75 -26.39 38.94
C GLN A 649 24.77 -25.11 38.10
N PRO A 650 24.12 -24.02 38.54
CA PRO A 650 24.12 -22.76 37.82
C PRO A 650 25.49 -22.06 37.92
N SER A 651 25.96 -21.49 36.82
CA SER A 651 27.17 -20.65 36.78
C SER A 651 26.80 -19.16 36.74
N GLN A 652 27.81 -18.28 36.77
CA GLN A 652 27.65 -16.86 36.43
C GLN A 652 28.08 -16.55 34.98
N ILE A 653 28.38 -17.60 34.21
CA ILE A 653 28.85 -17.47 32.84
C ILE A 653 27.62 -17.34 31.94
N LYS A 654 27.53 -16.19 31.28
CA LYS A 654 26.44 -15.91 30.34
C LYS A 654 26.44 -16.95 29.24
N ASN A 655 25.26 -17.45 28.94
CA ASN A 655 25.07 -18.24 27.74
C ASN A 655 25.24 -17.35 26.50
N ARG A 656 25.55 -17.96 25.36
CA ARG A 656 25.76 -17.29 24.07
C ARG A 656 25.75 -18.33 22.96
N PHE A 657 25.46 -17.93 21.73
CA PHE A 657 25.62 -18.84 20.61
C PHE A 657 27.09 -19.13 20.35
N VAL A 658 27.42 -20.39 20.13
CA VAL A 658 28.78 -20.84 19.80
C VAL A 658 28.90 -21.27 18.34
N VAL A 659 27.81 -21.80 17.79
CA VAL A 659 27.54 -21.97 16.35
C VAL A 659 26.07 -21.67 16.09
N THR A 660 25.65 -21.56 14.83
CA THR A 660 24.23 -21.29 14.54
C THR A 660 23.36 -22.47 14.99
N GLY A 661 22.31 -22.18 15.75
CA GLY A 661 21.38 -23.18 16.29
C GLY A 661 21.83 -23.84 17.60
N GLU A 662 23.06 -23.61 18.07
CA GLU A 662 23.56 -24.17 19.33
C GLU A 662 24.20 -23.10 20.22
N THR A 663 23.73 -23.05 21.46
CA THR A 663 24.31 -22.21 22.51
C THR A 663 25.42 -22.93 23.28
N LEU A 664 26.18 -22.16 24.06
CA LEU A 664 27.14 -22.67 25.02
C LEU A 664 26.49 -23.64 26.02
N GLN A 665 25.21 -23.43 26.36
CA GLN A 665 24.45 -24.35 27.20
C GLN A 665 24.22 -25.70 26.52
N ASP A 666 23.89 -25.70 25.22
CA ASP A 666 23.56 -26.93 24.49
C ASP A 666 24.73 -27.93 24.49
N ALA A 667 25.96 -27.43 24.51
CA ALA A 667 27.16 -28.26 24.65
C ALA A 667 27.18 -29.12 25.93
N PHE A 668 26.39 -28.78 26.96
CA PHE A 668 26.31 -29.52 28.22
C PHE A 668 25.02 -30.32 28.39
N THR A 669 24.01 -30.13 27.54
CA THR A 669 22.68 -30.74 27.67
C THR A 669 22.74 -32.25 27.50
N ASP A 670 23.60 -32.75 26.60
CA ASP A 670 23.74 -34.18 26.29
C ASP A 670 24.76 -34.92 27.17
N VAL A 671 25.31 -34.27 28.20
CA VAL A 671 26.33 -34.90 29.06
C VAL A 671 25.80 -36.15 29.74
N ALA A 672 24.49 -36.25 30.02
CA ALA A 672 23.87 -37.45 30.58
C ALA A 672 23.58 -38.55 29.53
N GLU A 673 23.59 -38.21 28.25
CA GLU A 673 23.31 -39.12 27.13
C GLU A 673 24.59 -39.79 26.60
N GLN A 674 25.77 -39.30 26.99
CA GLN A 674 27.04 -39.93 26.64
C GLN A 674 27.17 -41.36 27.24
N PRO A 675 27.86 -42.28 26.56
CA PRO A 675 28.07 -43.64 27.08
C PRO A 675 28.75 -43.63 28.46
N GLY A 676 28.08 -44.19 29.46
CA GLY A 676 28.63 -44.29 30.83
C GLY A 676 28.55 -43.01 31.65
N THR A 677 27.64 -42.09 31.32
CA THR A 677 27.39 -40.86 32.08
C THR A 677 25.93 -40.70 32.55
N GLY A 678 25.03 -41.58 32.11
CA GLY A 678 23.59 -41.52 32.42
C GLY A 678 23.20 -41.94 33.85
N ASP A 679 24.07 -42.62 34.60
CA ASP A 679 23.86 -42.86 36.04
C ASP A 679 24.42 -41.66 36.84
N PRO A 680 23.61 -40.93 37.64
CA PRO A 680 24.09 -39.84 38.48
C PRO A 680 25.24 -40.24 39.43
N ARG A 681 25.37 -41.53 39.76
CA ARG A 681 26.45 -42.08 40.59
C ARG A 681 27.80 -42.16 39.86
N GLN A 682 27.83 -41.99 38.54
CA GLN A 682 29.05 -41.99 37.70
C GLN A 682 29.66 -40.58 37.55
N HIS A 683 29.74 -39.82 38.66
CA HIS A 683 30.23 -38.42 38.68
C HIS A 683 31.60 -38.23 37.99
N ALA A 684 32.51 -39.19 38.14
CA ALA A 684 33.84 -39.11 37.52
C ALA A 684 33.79 -39.14 35.98
N ALA A 685 32.89 -39.94 35.40
CA ALA A 685 32.70 -40.02 33.95
C ALA A 685 32.03 -38.75 33.41
N ARG A 686 30.98 -38.26 34.11
CA ARG A 686 30.32 -36.98 33.80
C ARG A 686 31.29 -35.80 33.85
N LEU A 687 32.16 -35.75 34.87
CA LEU A 687 33.18 -34.71 34.99
C LEU A 687 34.24 -34.79 33.87
N ALA A 688 34.61 -35.99 33.44
CA ALA A 688 35.52 -36.17 32.30
C ALA A 688 34.89 -35.70 30.98
N ALA A 689 33.62 -36.02 30.74
CA ALA A 689 32.84 -35.53 29.61
C ALA A 689 32.80 -34.00 29.56
N VAL A 690 32.43 -33.35 30.68
CA VAL A 690 32.42 -31.88 30.80
C VAL A 690 33.80 -31.30 30.49
N ARG A 691 34.89 -31.87 31.02
CA ARG A 691 36.25 -31.37 30.75
C ARG A 691 36.65 -31.46 29.29
N ASN A 692 36.19 -32.50 28.57
CA ASN A 692 36.44 -32.65 27.14
C ASN A 692 35.67 -31.59 26.36
N ILE A 693 34.39 -31.40 26.65
CA ILE A 693 33.55 -30.34 26.04
C ILE A 693 34.20 -28.97 26.25
N LEU A 694 34.61 -28.64 27.48
CA LEU A 694 35.27 -27.37 27.80
C LEU A 694 36.59 -27.17 27.05
N ALA A 695 37.38 -28.23 26.84
CA ALA A 695 38.61 -28.14 26.06
C ALA A 695 38.34 -27.84 24.58
N THR A 696 37.29 -28.47 24.00
CA THR A 696 36.85 -28.21 22.64
C THR A 696 36.37 -26.75 22.49
N LEU A 697 35.53 -26.29 23.41
CA LEU A 697 35.00 -24.92 23.41
C LEU A 697 36.11 -23.87 23.55
N GLU A 698 37.10 -24.08 24.44
CA GLU A 698 38.24 -23.16 24.58
C GLU A 698 39.11 -23.17 23.31
N SER A 699 39.36 -24.33 22.71
CA SER A 699 40.13 -24.43 21.47
C SER A 699 39.43 -23.74 20.29
N ALA A 700 38.10 -23.71 20.29
CA ALA A 700 37.29 -22.99 19.32
C ALA A 700 37.18 -21.48 19.63
N GLY A 701 37.70 -21.02 20.78
CA GLY A 701 37.58 -19.64 21.24
C GLY A 701 36.20 -19.27 21.77
N ALA A 702 35.30 -20.24 21.96
CA ALA A 702 33.93 -20.02 22.45
C ALA A 702 33.88 -19.67 23.95
N ILE A 703 34.88 -20.07 24.71
CA ILE A 703 35.08 -19.70 26.11
C ILE A 703 36.53 -19.32 26.38
N THR A 704 36.74 -18.44 27.35
CA THR A 704 38.07 -18.07 27.84
C THR A 704 38.65 -19.14 28.76
N THR A 705 39.97 -19.14 28.94
CA THR A 705 40.65 -20.00 29.93
C THR A 705 40.11 -19.81 31.36
N ALA A 706 39.69 -18.58 31.69
CA ALA A 706 39.08 -18.28 32.98
C ALA A 706 37.70 -18.95 33.13
N GLU A 707 36.82 -18.80 32.12
CA GLU A 707 35.50 -19.44 32.10
C GLU A 707 35.61 -20.97 32.14
N ARG A 708 36.58 -21.56 31.40
CA ARG A 708 36.88 -23.01 31.49
C ARG A 708 37.21 -23.43 32.92
N GLY A 709 38.04 -22.65 33.61
CA GLY A 709 38.43 -22.91 34.99
C GLY A 709 37.22 -22.92 35.92
N GLU A 710 36.36 -21.90 35.82
CA GLU A 710 35.15 -21.77 36.63
C GLU A 710 34.16 -22.93 36.39
N LEU A 711 33.82 -23.23 35.13
CA LEU A 711 32.90 -24.32 34.79
C LEU A 711 33.43 -25.68 35.22
N THR A 712 34.75 -25.90 35.13
CA THR A 712 35.40 -27.14 35.63
C THR A 712 35.26 -27.26 37.15
N SER A 713 35.50 -26.17 37.89
CA SER A 713 35.35 -26.13 39.34
C SER A 713 33.89 -26.29 39.78
N LEU A 714 32.95 -25.72 39.02
CA LEU A 714 31.53 -25.86 39.26
C LEU A 714 31.05 -27.30 39.06
N ALA A 715 31.40 -27.92 37.93
CA ALA A 715 31.08 -29.32 37.64
C ALA A 715 31.68 -30.28 38.69
N ALA A 716 32.87 -29.99 39.21
CA ALA A 716 33.47 -30.81 40.26
C ALA A 716 32.65 -30.81 41.57
N ARG A 717 31.89 -29.73 41.84
CA ARG A 717 31.08 -29.52 43.05
C ARG A 717 29.65 -30.07 42.96
N SER A 718 29.20 -30.54 41.80
CA SER A 718 27.81 -30.98 41.56
C SER A 718 27.43 -32.34 42.18
N ARG A 719 28.14 -32.80 43.23
CA ARG A 719 28.01 -34.15 43.81
C ARG A 719 26.76 -34.33 44.65
#